data_AF-A0AA41RVE0-F1
#
_entry.id   AF-A0AA41RVE0-F1
#
_cell.length_a   1.000
_cell.length_b   1.000
_cell.length_c   1.000
_cell.angle_alpha   90.00
_cell.angle_beta   90.00
_cell.angle_gamma   90.00
#
_symmetry.space_group_name_H-M   'P 1'
#
loop_
_entity.id
_entity.type
_entity.pdbx_description
1 polymer ?
#
loop_
_entity_poly.entity_id
_entity_poly.type
_entity_poly.pdbx_seq_one_letter_code
_entity_poly.pdbx_strand_id
1 'polypeptide(L)'
;MNQEGTYFQSAYLVGSPSYPNSVAGSDENLVAIASGHLVTILNPAHLNGPRGLITIPASKPFPIGVISRDLITSSCLLPTCLLRDPRPCVRSLSWSRLGLATNAGCLLAVCTTEGRVKLYRSPYCEFSAEWIEVRDISDLLFDYLKSINYGEEEERAVEHETATGCGNDLQNSRVSKRGKRKIAQLSLDCTKEDEKGGDTHTICTELASFPCPSFKKGASVEVLVRNGDRRIWVGGAIKRVVKAKALVLFREKMEDGKQDEWVELHGEQDSALISNGDTPSKNTPSLRMRPCMDVGYLPEEIALVEESDEVEEILSIGKNVEAWTNERWVEGLFMGFNGNNLTVKLSGDADCVELNAMSVRLAPVWNSEVKSWQVTNVKVESSNRNLLEIVEVQPQKVTEKPPKSTRGSGTRPLISAEKYASRSSMLSSVIVAWSPTLHLASGVYPNSEIRPSIDCAILAVGGKAGKISFWRIHEPRCYSVEQSKDSVDAVLVGLIQAHNTWITAICWEALKNQVLLVTGSSDGSVRIWLGDTEAMLTSSEVNSASFSLLKEVTTAAPSPVSILSLTASSRSPDKMPLAVGRGSGLLELWMCDTAKCEFQFAGSYDAHGQVVTGLAWSFDGRCLYSCGQDNTIHCWILHGCTLHKAPIPTNTLGPWPSTNLPHVSDSCFGLAVSPGNLVFVVARGFDTDLLNPMYQARTQKATVEFFWAGGQHLEVSSDVDEGCNTEPYPGLSQRELMFWESNILLSLNQYKNLEKPFIDQKRIPDKPLVLWDVITALSALEESTPKFAENILGKWLSSLFLDSNSGFPIDEILLHARNSLPKIHSRQIHLLNIIGRQLMLPELKVDTLNEQDGLEELGTAENENHMLWLHLLTSSERQLRERLVTFSFTTVLSFASSSSTNNSEFGYWVPHGVAQMEQWVAINQGQICLSSEASKLDKSKLHSISEYVTTERCNFCPAPVPFESPEVDSCGGSKNSNGVHDRHKLPRCAASMQVCPTTPLWLCVCCHRWVWKLPPHTLFTMHEFPLGMNSLEEAQVSPTPFCPFCGILLQRLQPEFLLSPSPV
;
A
#
# COMPACT_ATOMS: atom_id res chain seq x y z
N MET A 1 38.25 -11.19 -14.87
CA MET A 1 38.01 -9.74 -14.90
C MET A 1 36.72 -9.53 -14.15
N ASN A 2 36.83 -9.18 -12.87
CA ASN A 2 35.67 -9.08 -11.99
C ASN A 2 35.03 -7.72 -12.24
N GLN A 3 33.75 -7.70 -12.62
CA GLN A 3 32.97 -6.46 -12.61
C GLN A 3 32.52 -6.21 -11.18
N GLU A 4 33.10 -5.19 -10.56
CA GLU A 4 32.63 -4.63 -9.30
C GLU A 4 31.18 -4.16 -9.50
N GLY A 5 30.27 -4.62 -8.63
CA GLY A 5 28.86 -4.31 -8.72
C GLY A 5 28.61 -2.82 -8.47
N THR A 6 27.94 -2.15 -9.41
CA THR A 6 27.52 -0.75 -9.24
C THR A 6 26.27 -0.68 -8.38
N TYR A 7 26.43 -0.36 -7.10
CA TYR A 7 25.32 -0.21 -6.15
C TYR A 7 24.53 1.07 -6.42
N PHE A 8 23.27 0.94 -6.85
CA PHE A 8 22.36 2.07 -7.09
C PHE A 8 21.59 2.44 -5.82
N GLN A 9 21.70 3.70 -5.38
CA GLN A 9 20.99 4.27 -4.22
C GLN A 9 19.47 4.44 -4.45
N SER A 10 18.98 4.28 -5.68
CA SER A 10 17.59 4.52 -6.03
C SER A 10 17.03 3.50 -7.04
N ALA A 11 15.82 2.99 -6.81
CA ALA A 11 15.14 2.06 -7.71
C ALA A 11 14.17 2.81 -8.64
N TYR A 12 14.36 2.67 -9.95
CA TYR A 12 13.53 3.31 -10.96
C TYR A 12 12.16 2.65 -11.13
N LEU A 13 11.14 3.45 -11.42
CA LEU A 13 9.76 3.01 -11.64
C LEU A 13 9.31 3.33 -13.08
N VAL A 14 8.57 2.38 -13.66
CA VAL A 14 8.03 2.48 -15.03
C VAL A 14 6.81 3.41 -15.09
N GLY A 15 6.02 3.48 -14.02
CA GLY A 15 4.93 4.45 -13.85
C GLY A 15 5.37 5.65 -13.00
N SER A 16 4.57 6.73 -13.01
CA SER A 16 4.71 7.83 -12.03
C SER A 16 3.63 7.70 -10.94
N PRO A 17 3.95 7.93 -9.66
CA PRO A 17 2.95 8.11 -8.61
C PRO A 17 2.12 9.39 -8.83
N SER A 18 0.82 9.34 -8.50
CA SER A 18 -0.12 10.46 -8.77
C SER A 18 -0.86 10.97 -7.53
N TYR A 19 -0.75 10.28 -6.39
CA TYR A 19 -1.53 10.56 -5.18
C TYR A 19 -0.65 10.53 -3.92
N PRO A 20 -0.99 11.28 -2.84
CA PRO A 20 -0.41 11.10 -1.52
C PRO A 20 -0.54 9.64 -1.03
N ASN A 21 0.27 9.24 -0.04
CA ASN A 21 0.30 7.86 0.46
C ASN A 21 0.61 6.82 -0.65
N SER A 22 1.46 7.18 -1.63
CA SER A 22 1.85 6.26 -2.70
C SER A 22 2.86 5.18 -2.27
N VAL A 23 3.38 5.24 -1.04
CA VAL A 23 4.42 4.35 -0.52
C VAL A 23 3.95 3.75 0.80
N ALA A 24 4.04 2.43 0.94
CA ALA A 24 3.75 1.74 2.20
C ALA A 24 4.81 0.66 2.48
N GLY A 25 5.38 0.68 3.69
CA GLY A 25 6.29 -0.37 4.19
C GLY A 25 5.54 -1.45 4.97
N SER A 26 5.98 -2.70 4.88
CA SER A 26 5.38 -3.85 5.58
C SER A 26 6.25 -4.39 6.71
N ASP A 27 5.62 -5.17 7.60
CA ASP A 27 6.28 -5.95 8.64
C ASP A 27 7.10 -7.15 8.09
N GLU A 28 7.15 -7.35 6.76
CA GLU A 28 7.94 -8.41 6.07
C GLU A 28 9.27 -7.92 5.49
N ASN A 29 9.64 -6.66 5.69
CA ASN A 29 10.68 -5.97 4.91
C ASN A 29 10.35 -5.88 3.41
N LEU A 30 9.14 -5.45 3.09
CA LEU A 30 8.75 -5.08 1.73
C LEU A 30 8.26 -3.64 1.68
N VAL A 31 8.50 -2.96 0.56
CA VAL A 31 7.96 -1.63 0.27
C VAL A 31 7.11 -1.72 -0.99
N ALA A 32 5.83 -1.36 -0.88
CA ALA A 32 4.94 -1.23 -2.03
C ALA A 32 4.89 0.24 -2.47
N ILE A 33 5.02 0.49 -3.78
CA ILE A 33 4.92 1.81 -4.39
C ILE A 33 3.86 1.81 -5.49
N ALA A 34 2.87 2.67 -5.36
CA ALA A 34 1.83 2.94 -6.35
C ALA A 34 2.36 3.85 -7.45
N SER A 35 2.31 3.39 -8.71
CA SER A 35 2.78 4.12 -9.87
C SER A 35 1.79 3.97 -11.04
N GLY A 36 0.81 4.88 -11.12
CA GLY A 36 -0.32 4.76 -12.04
C GLY A 36 -1.11 3.47 -11.83
N HIS A 37 -1.21 2.65 -12.89
CA HIS A 37 -1.94 1.38 -12.91
C HIS A 37 -1.12 0.16 -12.42
N LEU A 38 0.07 0.40 -11.85
CA LEU A 38 0.98 -0.63 -11.33
C LEU A 38 1.29 -0.38 -9.85
N VAL A 39 1.41 -1.45 -9.06
CA VAL A 39 2.10 -1.41 -7.76
C VAL A 39 3.39 -2.20 -7.88
N THR A 40 4.52 -1.55 -7.65
CA THR A 40 5.84 -2.19 -7.61
C THR A 40 6.18 -2.53 -6.17
N ILE A 41 6.61 -3.77 -5.91
CA ILE A 41 6.96 -4.25 -4.57
C ILE A 41 8.46 -4.53 -4.54
N LEU A 42 9.18 -3.80 -3.69
CA LEU A 42 10.63 -3.85 -3.53
C LEU A 42 11.01 -4.54 -2.22
N ASN A 43 12.19 -5.18 -2.18
CA ASN A 43 12.86 -5.57 -0.95
C ASN A 43 14.06 -4.63 -0.73
N PRO A 44 14.06 -3.77 0.30
CA PRO A 44 15.17 -2.85 0.58
C PRO A 44 16.54 -3.52 0.73
N ALA A 45 16.60 -4.79 1.14
CA ALA A 45 17.86 -5.54 1.25
C ALA A 45 18.43 -6.02 -0.10
N HIS A 46 17.62 -6.05 -1.16
CA HIS A 46 18.02 -6.51 -2.50
C HIS A 46 17.36 -5.64 -3.58
N LEU A 47 18.01 -4.52 -3.93
CA LEU A 47 17.51 -3.54 -4.89
C LEU A 47 17.70 -3.93 -6.37
N ASN A 48 18.17 -5.15 -6.66
CA ASN A 48 18.47 -5.61 -8.02
C ASN A 48 17.22 -5.74 -8.92
N GLY A 49 16.01 -5.73 -8.37
CA GLY A 49 14.78 -5.74 -9.16
C GLY A 49 13.51 -5.69 -8.30
N PRO A 50 12.34 -5.56 -8.94
CA PRO A 50 11.06 -5.66 -8.24
C PRO A 50 10.83 -7.11 -7.78
N ARG A 51 10.60 -7.29 -6.47
CA ARG A 51 10.26 -8.57 -5.85
C ARG A 51 8.81 -8.99 -6.12
N GLY A 52 7.97 -8.05 -6.56
CA GLY A 52 6.64 -8.34 -7.08
C GLY A 52 6.01 -7.17 -7.80
N LEU A 53 4.93 -7.45 -8.51
CA LEU A 53 4.12 -6.48 -9.24
C LEU A 53 2.63 -6.76 -8.98
N ILE A 54 1.80 -5.72 -8.94
CA ILE A 54 0.35 -5.81 -9.10
C ILE A 54 -0.03 -4.98 -10.32
N THR A 55 -0.69 -5.60 -11.30
CA THR A 55 -1.32 -4.89 -12.42
C THR A 55 -2.77 -4.60 -12.08
N ILE A 56 -3.24 -3.35 -12.26
CA ILE A 56 -4.65 -2.98 -12.03
C ILE A 56 -5.43 -3.02 -13.35
N PRO A 57 -6.33 -4.01 -13.56
CA PRO A 57 -7.21 -4.04 -14.71
C PRO A 57 -8.39 -3.07 -14.56
N ALA A 58 -8.89 -2.54 -15.67
CA ALA A 58 -10.14 -1.78 -15.72
C ALA A 58 -11.31 -2.64 -15.23
N SER A 59 -12.05 -2.15 -14.22
CA SER A 59 -13.15 -2.91 -13.62
C SER A 59 -14.49 -2.55 -14.23
N LYS A 60 -15.41 -3.52 -14.32
CA LYS A 60 -16.78 -3.24 -14.75
C LYS A 60 -17.50 -2.38 -13.68
N PRO A 61 -18.25 -1.34 -14.07
CA PRO A 61 -18.98 -0.50 -13.13
C PRO A 61 -20.09 -1.29 -12.44
N PHE A 62 -20.36 -0.97 -11.17
CA PHE A 62 -21.42 -1.61 -10.40
C PHE A 62 -22.81 -1.38 -11.01
N PRO A 63 -23.68 -2.41 -11.09
CA PRO A 63 -25.03 -2.28 -11.64
C PRO A 63 -26.00 -1.64 -10.62
N ILE A 64 -25.78 -0.37 -10.29
CA ILE A 64 -26.54 0.39 -9.28
C ILE A 64 -27.91 0.92 -9.74
N GLY A 65 -28.14 0.96 -11.06
CA GLY A 65 -29.37 1.44 -11.69
C GLY A 65 -29.16 1.89 -13.14
N VAL A 66 -30.21 2.41 -13.78
CA VAL A 66 -30.17 3.02 -15.12
C VAL A 66 -30.89 4.37 -15.06
N ILE A 67 -30.38 5.36 -15.80
CA ILE A 67 -30.95 6.72 -15.88
C ILE A 67 -31.32 7.01 -17.35
N SER A 68 -32.28 7.90 -17.63
CA SER A 68 -32.51 8.40 -19.00
C SER A 68 -31.28 9.17 -19.52
N ARG A 69 -31.00 9.06 -20.82
CA ARG A 69 -29.89 9.75 -21.50
C ARG A 69 -29.96 11.27 -21.31
N ASP A 70 -31.18 11.82 -21.28
CA ASP A 70 -31.45 13.26 -21.14
C ASP A 70 -31.01 13.84 -19.78
N LEU A 71 -30.80 12.99 -18.76
CA LEU A 71 -30.43 13.40 -17.40
C LEU A 71 -28.94 13.28 -17.10
N ILE A 72 -28.11 12.82 -18.05
CA ILE A 72 -26.66 12.68 -17.88
C ILE A 72 -25.99 14.04 -17.59
N THR A 73 -26.54 15.13 -18.14
CA THR A 73 -26.09 16.52 -17.91
C THR A 73 -26.50 17.09 -16.55
N SER A 74 -27.16 16.31 -15.69
CA SER A 74 -27.56 16.75 -14.35
C SER A 74 -26.35 17.12 -13.48
N SER A 75 -26.46 18.23 -12.76
CA SER A 75 -25.40 18.74 -11.87
C SER A 75 -24.91 17.75 -10.81
N CYS A 76 -25.73 16.74 -10.44
CA CYS A 76 -25.33 15.69 -9.50
C CYS A 76 -24.50 14.56 -10.12
N LEU A 77 -24.43 14.43 -11.44
CA LEU A 77 -23.63 13.43 -12.17
C LEU A 77 -22.33 14.01 -12.76
N LEU A 78 -22.28 15.33 -12.97
CA LEU A 78 -21.09 16.05 -13.45
C LEU A 78 -19.83 15.97 -12.55
N PRO A 79 -19.87 15.72 -11.22
CA PRO A 79 -18.65 15.60 -10.40
C PRO A 79 -18.10 14.15 -10.32
N THR A 80 -18.40 13.31 -11.30
CA THR A 80 -17.92 11.92 -11.38
C THR A 80 -17.03 11.70 -12.60
N CYS A 81 -15.72 11.58 -12.33
CA CYS A 81 -14.68 11.10 -13.24
C CYS A 81 -14.25 12.03 -14.40
N LEU A 82 -13.59 13.15 -14.05
CA LEU A 82 -12.44 13.59 -14.84
C LEU A 82 -11.23 12.74 -14.44
N LEU A 83 -11.07 11.59 -15.10
CA LEU A 83 -9.85 10.79 -15.04
C LEU A 83 -8.84 11.39 -16.02
N ARG A 84 -7.70 11.89 -15.52
CA ARG A 84 -6.56 12.28 -16.38
C ARG A 84 -5.94 11.08 -17.10
N ASP A 85 -6.10 9.88 -16.54
CA ASP A 85 -5.53 8.64 -17.04
C ASP A 85 -6.61 7.74 -17.68
N PRO A 86 -6.38 7.16 -18.88
CA PRO A 86 -7.32 6.25 -19.54
C PRO A 86 -7.36 4.84 -18.91
N ARG A 87 -6.69 4.63 -17.77
CA ARG A 87 -6.63 3.36 -17.01
C ARG A 87 -6.85 3.64 -15.52
N PRO A 88 -7.45 2.70 -14.77
CA PRO A 88 -7.50 2.82 -13.31
C PRO A 88 -6.10 2.98 -12.72
N CYS A 89 -5.96 3.91 -11.80
CA CYS A 89 -4.71 4.13 -11.08
C CYS A 89 -4.88 3.80 -9.60
N VAL A 90 -3.78 3.47 -8.93
CA VAL A 90 -3.77 3.23 -7.49
C VAL A 90 -3.74 4.57 -6.76
N ARG A 91 -4.63 4.69 -5.78
CA ARG A 91 -4.86 5.92 -5.00
C ARG A 91 -4.35 5.84 -3.57
N SER A 92 -4.41 4.65 -2.97
CA SER A 92 -3.96 4.41 -1.60
C SER A 92 -3.52 2.96 -1.44
N LEU A 93 -2.47 2.76 -0.65
CA LEU A 93 -1.95 1.47 -0.22
C LEU A 93 -2.00 1.37 1.31
N SER A 94 -2.19 0.16 1.83
CA SER A 94 -1.98 -0.13 3.25
C SER A 94 -1.68 -1.62 3.46
N TRP A 95 -0.67 -1.92 4.26
CA TRP A 95 -0.30 -3.28 4.65
C TRP A 95 -1.01 -3.72 5.92
N SER A 96 -1.45 -4.98 5.98
CA SER A 96 -1.83 -5.63 7.23
C SER A 96 -0.59 -5.91 8.08
N ARG A 97 -0.82 -6.32 9.32
CA ARG A 97 0.19 -7.02 10.11
C ARG A 97 0.58 -8.35 9.46
N LEU A 98 1.75 -8.83 9.86
CA LEU A 98 2.27 -10.16 9.51
C LEU A 98 1.33 -11.26 10.01
N GLY A 99 1.20 -12.37 9.28
CA GLY A 99 0.36 -13.51 9.65
C GLY A 99 -1.06 -13.51 9.06
N LEU A 100 -1.57 -12.38 8.55
CA LEU A 100 -2.94 -12.37 7.99
C LEU A 100 -3.09 -13.10 6.64
N ALA A 101 -2.01 -13.33 5.89
CA ALA A 101 -2.06 -14.14 4.67
C ALA A 101 -1.90 -15.64 4.96
N THR A 102 -2.57 -16.50 4.20
CA THR A 102 -2.47 -17.97 4.35
C THR A 102 -1.05 -18.52 4.10
N ASN A 103 -0.21 -17.75 3.42
CA ASN A 103 1.23 -18.01 3.25
C ASN A 103 2.11 -17.33 4.31
N ALA A 104 1.57 -17.00 5.48
CA ALA A 104 2.21 -16.31 6.62
C ALA A 104 2.53 -14.82 6.45
N GLY A 105 2.45 -14.28 5.24
CA GLY A 105 2.84 -12.90 4.95
C GLY A 105 1.81 -11.84 5.32
N CYS A 106 2.09 -10.61 4.90
CA CYS A 106 1.17 -9.48 4.98
C CYS A 106 0.18 -9.50 3.79
N LEU A 107 -1.03 -8.99 4.02
CA LEU A 107 -1.98 -8.63 2.98
C LEU A 107 -1.79 -7.16 2.58
N LEU A 108 -1.79 -6.88 1.29
CA LEU A 108 -1.78 -5.52 0.75
C LEU A 108 -3.20 -5.12 0.34
N ALA A 109 -3.75 -4.09 0.98
CA ALA A 109 -4.97 -3.45 0.53
C ALA A 109 -4.64 -2.37 -0.50
N VAL A 110 -5.26 -2.45 -1.67
CA VAL A 110 -5.07 -1.52 -2.79
C VAL A 110 -6.41 -0.85 -3.11
N CYS A 111 -6.45 0.48 -3.03
CA CYS A 111 -7.61 1.28 -3.45
C CYS A 111 -7.33 1.95 -4.82
N THR A 112 -8.27 1.87 -5.75
CA THR A 112 -8.13 2.44 -7.11
C THR A 112 -8.93 3.75 -7.29
N THR A 113 -8.64 4.49 -8.36
CA THR A 113 -9.38 5.69 -8.77
C THR A 113 -10.83 5.40 -9.18
N GLU A 114 -11.14 4.16 -9.59
CA GLU A 114 -12.51 3.68 -9.87
C GLU A 114 -13.32 3.39 -8.59
N GLY A 115 -12.70 3.51 -7.40
CA GLY A 115 -13.35 3.25 -6.11
C GLY A 115 -13.35 1.78 -5.69
N ARG A 116 -12.58 0.93 -6.37
CA ARG A 116 -12.38 -0.48 -6.03
C ARG A 116 -11.35 -0.62 -4.91
N VAL A 117 -11.58 -1.57 -4.01
CA VAL A 117 -10.67 -1.99 -2.94
C VAL A 117 -10.48 -3.49 -3.00
N LYS A 118 -9.23 -3.92 -3.23
CA LYS A 118 -8.85 -5.32 -3.40
C LYS A 118 -7.72 -5.68 -2.45
N LEU A 119 -7.74 -6.92 -1.98
CA LEU A 119 -6.71 -7.52 -1.13
C LEU A 119 -5.81 -8.41 -1.97
N TYR A 120 -4.50 -8.20 -1.86
CA TYR A 120 -3.47 -8.98 -2.53
C TYR A 120 -2.52 -9.61 -1.51
N ARG A 121 -1.87 -10.71 -1.91
CA ARG A 121 -0.77 -11.34 -1.18
C ARG A 121 0.31 -11.82 -2.16
N SER A 122 1.48 -12.16 -1.63
CA SER A 122 2.57 -12.72 -2.42
C SER A 122 2.18 -14.02 -3.16
N PRO A 123 2.73 -14.26 -4.37
CA PRO A 123 2.40 -15.43 -5.17
C PRO A 123 2.84 -16.75 -4.53
N TYR A 124 2.13 -17.83 -4.85
CA TYR A 124 2.53 -19.20 -4.50
C TYR A 124 3.56 -19.79 -5.47
N CYS A 125 3.56 -19.33 -6.73
CA CYS A 125 4.35 -19.93 -7.79
C CYS A 125 5.76 -19.37 -7.80
N GLU A 126 6.75 -20.26 -7.90
CA GLU A 126 8.16 -19.91 -8.08
C GLU A 126 8.42 -19.06 -9.32
N PHE A 127 7.54 -19.08 -10.33
CA PHE A 127 7.74 -18.41 -11.62
C PHE A 127 6.86 -17.17 -11.85
N SER A 128 6.24 -16.62 -10.81
CA SER A 128 5.42 -15.40 -10.91
C SER A 128 5.92 -14.30 -9.98
N ALA A 129 6.15 -13.12 -10.55
CA ALA A 129 6.28 -11.87 -9.79
C ALA A 129 4.90 -11.21 -9.52
N GLU A 130 3.85 -11.61 -10.24
CA GLU A 130 2.52 -11.02 -10.07
C GLU A 130 1.85 -11.52 -8.79
N TRP A 131 1.42 -10.57 -7.96
CA TRP A 131 0.74 -10.80 -6.69
C TRP A 131 -0.71 -11.22 -6.89
N ILE A 132 -1.19 -12.12 -6.04
CA ILE A 132 -2.49 -12.79 -6.24
C ILE A 132 -3.59 -12.03 -5.50
N GLU A 133 -4.63 -11.63 -6.24
CA GLU A 133 -5.88 -11.12 -5.67
C GLU A 133 -6.58 -12.21 -4.85
N VAL A 134 -6.93 -11.88 -3.60
CA VAL A 134 -7.56 -12.80 -2.64
C VAL A 134 -9.03 -12.44 -2.40
N ARG A 135 -9.37 -11.15 -2.41
CA ARG A 135 -10.74 -10.66 -2.18
C ARG A 135 -10.95 -9.26 -2.75
N ASP A 136 -12.08 -9.04 -3.44
CA ASP A 136 -12.61 -7.69 -3.70
C ASP A 136 -13.56 -7.31 -2.55
N ILE A 137 -13.19 -6.27 -1.79
CA ILE A 137 -13.97 -5.76 -0.66
C ILE A 137 -15.13 -4.86 -1.14
N SER A 138 -14.99 -4.26 -2.32
CA SER A 138 -16.03 -3.40 -2.92
C SER A 138 -17.20 -4.22 -3.48
N ASP A 139 -16.95 -5.43 -4.00
CA ASP A 139 -18.02 -6.38 -4.35
C ASP A 139 -18.82 -6.81 -3.10
N LEU A 140 -18.14 -7.10 -1.98
CA LEU A 140 -18.81 -7.40 -0.71
C LEU A 140 -19.61 -6.18 -0.18
N LEU A 141 -19.08 -4.96 -0.30
CA LEU A 141 -19.79 -3.73 0.06
C LEU A 141 -21.02 -3.53 -0.83
N PHE A 142 -20.92 -3.81 -2.12
CA PHE A 142 -22.03 -3.75 -3.07
C PHE A 142 -23.14 -4.74 -2.73
N ASP A 143 -22.81 -5.99 -2.44
CA ASP A 143 -23.82 -6.99 -2.08
C ASP A 143 -24.50 -6.66 -0.74
N TYR A 144 -23.76 -6.09 0.23
CA TYR A 144 -24.36 -5.56 1.46
C TYR A 144 -25.28 -4.35 1.21
N LEU A 145 -24.80 -3.32 0.50
CA LEU A 145 -25.62 -2.14 0.22
C LEU A 145 -26.86 -2.50 -0.59
N LYS A 146 -26.77 -3.46 -1.49
CA LYS A 146 -27.89 -4.01 -2.25
C LYS A 146 -28.89 -4.78 -1.37
N SER A 147 -28.44 -5.52 -0.36
CA SER A 147 -29.34 -6.26 0.54
C SER A 147 -30.17 -5.33 1.44
N ILE A 148 -29.63 -4.17 1.82
CA ILE A 148 -30.34 -3.11 2.55
C ILE A 148 -31.02 -2.07 1.64
N ASN A 149 -31.16 -2.34 0.33
CA ASN A 149 -31.70 -1.39 -0.67
C ASN A 149 -31.08 0.03 -0.60
N TYR A 150 -29.78 0.12 -0.35
CA TYR A 150 -28.99 1.34 -0.15
C TYR A 150 -29.48 2.25 1.02
N GLY A 151 -30.33 1.72 1.91
CA GLY A 151 -30.99 2.49 2.95
C GLY A 151 -32.15 3.36 2.43
N GLU A 152 -32.67 3.10 1.23
CA GLU A 152 -33.84 3.77 0.68
C GLU A 152 -35.12 3.08 1.18
N GLU A 153 -36.02 3.84 1.82
CA GLU A 153 -37.37 3.36 2.14
C GLU A 153 -38.16 3.02 0.87
N GLU A 154 -38.94 1.94 0.90
CA GLU A 154 -39.90 1.67 -0.17
C GLU A 154 -40.99 2.74 -0.16
N GLU A 155 -41.00 3.59 -1.19
CA GLU A 155 -42.17 4.39 -1.57
C GLU A 155 -43.32 3.41 -1.87
N ARG A 156 -44.14 3.11 -0.85
CA ARG A 156 -45.38 2.35 -1.03
C ARG A 156 -46.20 3.07 -2.09
N ALA A 157 -46.41 2.41 -3.22
CA ALA A 157 -47.29 2.91 -4.26
C ALA A 157 -48.67 3.15 -3.62
N VAL A 158 -49.04 4.43 -3.49
CA VAL A 158 -50.40 4.81 -3.11
C VAL A 158 -51.27 4.51 -4.33
N GLU A 159 -51.82 3.30 -4.36
CA GLU A 159 -52.92 2.96 -5.24
C GLU A 159 -54.09 3.88 -4.91
N HIS A 160 -54.26 4.93 -5.71
CA HIS A 160 -55.45 5.77 -5.66
C HIS A 160 -56.64 4.95 -6.17
N GLU A 161 -57.31 4.25 -5.25
CA GLU A 161 -58.55 3.54 -5.53
C GLU A 161 -59.59 4.49 -6.16
N THR A 162 -60.19 4.03 -7.24
CA THR A 162 -61.18 4.79 -8.01
C THR A 162 -62.52 4.86 -7.28
N ALA A 163 -62.80 5.98 -6.63
CA ALA A 163 -64.15 6.29 -6.11
C ALA A 163 -65.00 6.99 -7.19
N THR A 164 -65.90 6.23 -7.84
CA THR A 164 -66.93 6.78 -8.72
C THR A 164 -68.06 7.42 -7.90
N GLY A 165 -68.28 8.73 -8.08
CA GLY A 165 -69.37 9.48 -7.44
C GLY A 165 -69.82 10.65 -8.32
N CYS A 166 -71.10 10.66 -8.69
CA CYS A 166 -71.67 11.60 -9.66
C CYS A 166 -72.19 12.90 -8.99
N GLY A 167 -72.09 14.05 -9.67
CA GLY A 167 -72.69 15.31 -9.22
C GLY A 167 -72.34 16.50 -10.12
N ASN A 168 -73.34 17.07 -10.80
CA ASN A 168 -73.19 18.22 -11.70
C ASN A 168 -72.88 19.52 -10.93
N ASP A 169 -72.15 20.47 -11.55
CA ASP A 169 -72.82 21.66 -12.11
C ASP A 169 -71.95 22.47 -13.09
N LEU A 170 -72.57 23.46 -13.73
CA LEU A 170 -72.28 23.92 -15.09
C LEU A 170 -72.06 25.45 -15.17
N GLN A 171 -71.40 25.91 -16.25
CA GLN A 171 -71.31 27.31 -16.77
C GLN A 171 -70.29 28.30 -16.16
N ASN A 172 -69.71 29.26 -16.90
CA ASN A 172 -69.27 29.28 -18.32
C ASN A 172 -68.41 30.53 -18.64
N SER A 173 -67.79 30.52 -19.83
CA SER A 173 -67.15 31.64 -20.60
C SER A 173 -65.62 31.85 -20.40
N ARG A 174 -64.73 31.62 -21.38
CA ARG A 174 -64.56 32.09 -22.80
C ARG A 174 -63.92 33.49 -22.86
N VAL A 175 -62.96 33.83 -23.73
CA VAL A 175 -62.38 33.19 -24.95
C VAL A 175 -60.92 33.69 -25.13
N SER A 176 -59.95 33.02 -25.79
CA SER A 176 -59.79 32.97 -27.27
C SER A 176 -58.93 31.76 -27.76
N LYS A 177 -58.21 31.91 -28.88
CA LYS A 177 -57.26 30.97 -29.51
C LYS A 177 -56.17 31.71 -30.32
N ARG A 178 -54.96 31.14 -30.41
CA ARG A 178 -54.14 30.86 -31.63
C ARG A 178 -52.65 30.68 -31.23
N GLY A 179 -51.89 29.75 -31.80
CA GLY A 179 -52.24 28.68 -32.75
C GLY A 179 -51.08 27.67 -32.92
N LYS A 180 -51.40 26.43 -33.32
CA LYS A 180 -50.38 25.39 -33.60
C LYS A 180 -49.68 25.70 -34.93
N ARG A 181 -48.35 25.51 -34.99
CA ARG A 181 -47.65 25.13 -36.23
C ARG A 181 -47.10 23.71 -36.07
N LYS A 182 -47.40 22.86 -37.05
CA LYS A 182 -46.70 21.59 -37.25
C LYS A 182 -45.31 21.90 -37.78
N ILE A 183 -44.31 21.15 -37.36
CA ILE A 183 -43.12 20.84 -38.18
C ILE A 183 -43.15 19.33 -38.40
N ALA A 184 -42.80 18.88 -39.60
CA ALA A 184 -43.05 17.52 -40.04
C ALA A 184 -42.02 16.54 -39.43
N GLN A 185 -42.48 15.34 -39.10
CA GLN A 185 -41.61 14.17 -39.09
C GLN A 185 -41.15 13.93 -40.54
N LEU A 186 -39.84 14.02 -40.78
CA LEU A 186 -39.21 13.34 -41.90
C LEU A 186 -38.96 11.90 -41.47
N SER A 187 -39.85 10.99 -41.91
CA SER A 187 -39.60 9.56 -41.87
C SER A 187 -38.66 9.20 -43.01
N LEU A 188 -37.45 8.72 -42.69
CA LEU A 188 -36.61 8.03 -43.66
C LEU A 188 -36.90 6.53 -43.57
N ASP A 189 -37.59 5.99 -44.58
CA ASP A 189 -37.73 4.54 -44.76
C ASP A 189 -36.43 3.99 -45.33
N CYS A 190 -35.65 3.24 -44.53
CA CYS A 190 -34.54 2.46 -45.05
C CYS A 190 -35.05 1.10 -45.56
N THR A 191 -35.26 1.03 -46.87
CA THR A 191 -35.35 -0.25 -47.59
C THR A 191 -34.06 -1.05 -47.41
N LYS A 192 -34.18 -2.36 -47.17
CA LYS A 192 -33.03 -3.27 -47.17
C LYS A 192 -32.54 -3.45 -48.60
N GLU A 193 -31.27 -3.16 -48.84
CA GLU A 193 -30.50 -3.70 -49.96
C GLU A 193 -29.22 -4.36 -49.44
N ASP A 194 -28.72 -5.33 -50.19
CA ASP A 194 -27.79 -6.35 -49.70
C ASP A 194 -26.30 -5.96 -49.80
N GLU A 195 -25.53 -6.71 -49.02
CA GLU A 195 -24.06 -6.76 -48.86
C GLU A 195 -23.17 -6.18 -49.97
N LYS A 196 -22.30 -5.23 -49.58
CA LYS A 196 -20.85 -5.33 -49.79
C LYS A 196 -20.10 -4.86 -48.54
N GLY A 197 -19.11 -5.64 -48.11
CA GLY A 197 -18.32 -5.35 -46.91
C GLY A 197 -17.41 -4.14 -47.08
N GLY A 198 -17.64 -3.12 -46.26
CA GLY A 198 -16.76 -2.00 -45.98
C GLY A 198 -17.15 -1.45 -44.60
N ASP A 199 -16.16 -0.95 -43.84
CA ASP A 199 -16.40 -0.41 -42.50
C ASP A 199 -17.21 0.89 -42.60
N THR A 200 -18.51 0.83 -42.32
CA THR A 200 -19.37 2.01 -42.27
C THR A 200 -19.25 2.70 -40.91
N HIS A 201 -18.54 3.83 -40.89
CA HIS A 201 -18.52 4.76 -39.78
C HIS A 201 -19.70 5.72 -39.90
N THR A 202 -20.50 5.87 -38.84
CA THR A 202 -21.58 6.87 -38.79
C THR A 202 -21.17 8.00 -37.86
N ILE A 203 -21.20 9.25 -38.33
CA ILE A 203 -20.78 10.41 -37.53
C ILE A 203 -22.02 11.10 -36.95
N CYS A 204 -22.08 11.18 -35.61
CA CYS A 204 -23.12 11.88 -34.88
C CYS A 204 -22.55 13.16 -34.25
N THR A 205 -23.30 14.26 -34.31
CA THR A 205 -23.00 15.49 -33.56
C THR A 205 -24.04 15.75 -32.48
N GLU A 206 -23.59 16.06 -31.26
CA GLU A 206 -24.46 16.46 -30.14
C GLU A 206 -24.09 17.88 -29.68
N LEU A 207 -25.09 18.75 -29.50
CA LEU A 207 -24.88 20.14 -29.08
C LEU A 207 -25.09 20.27 -27.56
N ALA A 208 -23.99 20.38 -26.81
CA ALA A 208 -24.03 20.68 -25.39
C ALA A 208 -24.21 22.19 -25.17
N SER A 209 -25.15 22.59 -24.31
CA SER A 209 -25.36 23.99 -23.93
C SER A 209 -25.09 24.19 -22.44
N PHE A 210 -24.16 25.10 -22.14
CA PHE A 210 -23.77 25.50 -20.80
C PHE A 210 -24.45 26.84 -20.48
N PRO A 211 -25.63 26.83 -19.82
CA PRO A 211 -26.28 28.07 -19.39
C PRO A 211 -25.37 28.78 -18.41
N CYS A 212 -25.18 30.09 -18.58
CA CYS A 212 -24.27 30.88 -17.74
C CYS A 212 -24.70 30.83 -16.25
N PRO A 213 -24.08 30.00 -15.38
CA PRO A 213 -24.58 29.76 -14.05
C PRO A 213 -23.98 30.81 -13.13
N SER A 214 -24.70 31.95 -13.00
CA SER A 214 -24.42 33.08 -12.11
C SER A 214 -22.98 33.08 -11.56
N PHE A 215 -22.02 33.63 -12.30
CA PHE A 215 -20.60 33.63 -11.93
C PHE A 215 -20.43 34.04 -10.45
N LYS A 216 -20.15 33.06 -9.59
CA LYS A 216 -20.13 33.19 -8.13
C LYS A 216 -18.69 33.16 -7.63
N LYS A 217 -18.46 33.73 -6.44
CA LYS A 217 -17.19 33.57 -5.74
C LYS A 217 -16.87 32.08 -5.57
N GLY A 218 -15.68 31.67 -5.98
CA GLY A 218 -15.22 30.28 -5.99
C GLY A 218 -15.42 29.52 -7.31
N ALA A 219 -16.16 30.07 -8.28
CA ALA A 219 -16.32 29.42 -9.59
C ALA A 219 -14.99 29.41 -10.38
N SER A 220 -14.67 28.26 -11.00
CA SER A 220 -13.53 28.15 -11.92
C SER A 220 -13.92 28.63 -13.32
N VAL A 221 -13.05 29.45 -13.91
CA VAL A 221 -13.28 30.16 -15.18
C VAL A 221 -12.04 30.10 -16.05
N GLU A 222 -12.23 30.23 -17.35
CA GLU A 222 -11.18 30.49 -18.33
C GLU A 222 -11.33 31.93 -18.81
N VAL A 223 -10.21 32.66 -18.87
CA VAL A 223 -10.14 34.04 -19.34
C VAL A 223 -9.28 34.09 -20.60
N LEU A 224 -9.74 34.81 -21.62
CA LEU A 224 -8.99 35.03 -22.85
C LEU A 224 -7.95 36.14 -22.63
N VAL A 225 -6.68 35.75 -22.63
CA VAL A 225 -5.50 36.60 -22.42
C VAL A 225 -4.74 36.71 -23.74
N ARG A 226 -4.09 37.86 -23.99
CA ARG A 226 -3.11 37.99 -25.08
C ARG A 226 -1.71 37.72 -24.53
N ASN A 227 -0.98 36.83 -25.20
CA ASN A 227 0.44 36.59 -24.98
C ASN A 227 1.16 36.89 -26.30
N GLY A 228 1.88 38.01 -26.34
CA GLY A 228 2.32 38.61 -27.60
C GLY A 228 1.12 38.86 -28.54
N ASP A 229 1.25 38.42 -29.80
CA ASP A 229 0.18 38.46 -30.78
C ASP A 229 -0.82 37.28 -30.66
N ARG A 230 -0.52 36.27 -29.83
CA ARG A 230 -1.36 35.07 -29.65
C ARG A 230 -2.47 35.28 -28.62
N ARG A 231 -3.58 34.56 -28.81
CA ARG A 231 -4.72 34.55 -27.89
C ARG A 231 -4.83 33.19 -27.20
N ILE A 232 -4.79 33.20 -25.88
CA ILE A 232 -4.72 32.00 -25.04
C ILE A 232 -5.81 32.01 -23.97
N TRP A 233 -6.37 30.85 -23.65
CA TRP A 233 -7.31 30.70 -22.53
C TRP A 233 -6.55 30.31 -21.25
N VAL A 234 -6.63 31.14 -20.20
CA VAL A 234 -5.92 30.96 -18.93
C VAL A 234 -6.91 30.62 -17.81
N GLY A 235 -6.61 29.56 -17.05
CA GLY A 235 -7.44 29.09 -15.94
C GLY A 235 -7.35 29.96 -14.68
N GLY A 236 -8.50 30.29 -14.11
CA GLY A 236 -8.59 31.08 -12.87
C GLY A 236 -9.80 30.73 -12.01
N ALA A 237 -9.89 31.36 -10.84
CA ALA A 237 -10.98 31.24 -9.90
C ALA A 237 -11.49 32.62 -9.48
N ILE A 238 -12.80 32.82 -9.50
CA ILE A 238 -13.41 34.11 -9.14
C ILE A 238 -13.28 34.36 -7.63
N LYS A 239 -12.45 35.32 -7.23
CA LYS A 239 -12.32 35.78 -5.83
C LYS A 239 -13.48 36.67 -5.40
N ARG A 240 -14.02 37.49 -6.30
CA ARG A 240 -15.07 38.48 -6.00
C ARG A 240 -15.82 38.86 -7.28
N VAL A 241 -17.12 39.15 -7.16
CA VAL A 241 -17.91 39.76 -8.25
C VAL A 241 -18.51 41.07 -7.76
N VAL A 242 -18.45 42.11 -8.59
CA VAL A 242 -19.02 43.43 -8.33
C VAL A 242 -19.65 43.95 -9.63
N LYS A 243 -20.98 44.04 -9.65
CA LYS A 243 -21.76 44.40 -10.86
C LYS A 243 -21.39 43.47 -12.03
N ALA A 244 -21.00 44.02 -13.18
CA ALA A 244 -20.61 43.30 -14.39
C ALA A 244 -19.10 42.99 -14.47
N LYS A 245 -18.33 43.08 -13.37
CA LYS A 245 -16.92 42.67 -13.34
C LYS A 245 -16.65 41.60 -12.26
N ALA A 246 -15.77 40.67 -12.58
CA ALA A 246 -15.28 39.63 -11.67
C ALA A 246 -13.76 39.80 -11.46
N LEU A 247 -13.31 39.77 -10.21
CA LEU A 247 -11.90 39.63 -9.87
C LEU A 247 -11.54 38.15 -9.95
N VAL A 248 -10.73 37.79 -10.94
CA VAL A 248 -10.22 36.43 -11.16
C VAL A 248 -8.82 36.33 -10.56
N LEU A 249 -8.59 35.33 -9.72
CA LEU A 249 -7.25 34.87 -9.36
C LEU A 249 -6.83 33.82 -10.38
N PHE A 250 -5.74 34.05 -11.09
CA PHE A 250 -5.17 33.06 -12.00
C PHE A 250 -4.47 31.95 -11.21
N ARG A 251 -4.52 30.72 -11.72
CA ARG A 251 -3.82 29.57 -11.11
C ARG A 251 -2.31 29.64 -11.37
N GLU A 252 -1.92 30.24 -12.48
CA GLU A 252 -0.54 30.51 -12.88
C GLU A 252 -0.21 32.00 -12.71
N LYS A 253 1.08 32.34 -12.63
CA LYS A 253 1.52 33.74 -12.75
C LYS A 253 1.44 34.17 -14.21
N MET A 254 0.78 35.29 -14.48
CA MET A 254 0.81 35.95 -15.78
C MET A 254 2.22 36.53 -16.03
N GLU A 255 2.60 36.72 -17.29
CA GLU A 255 3.93 37.26 -17.66
C GLU A 255 4.19 38.66 -17.07
N ASP A 256 3.14 39.46 -16.92
CA ASP A 256 3.12 40.75 -16.20
C ASP A 256 3.43 40.65 -14.69
N GLY A 257 3.61 39.44 -14.13
CA GLY A 257 3.80 39.19 -12.70
C GLY A 257 2.54 39.32 -11.83
N LYS A 258 1.40 39.70 -12.43
CA LYS A 258 0.10 39.81 -11.75
C LYS A 258 -0.50 38.42 -11.50
N GLN A 259 -1.09 38.24 -10.32
CA GLN A 259 -1.85 37.02 -9.98
C GLN A 259 -3.37 37.21 -10.05
N ASP A 260 -3.87 38.45 -10.00
CA ASP A 260 -5.30 38.74 -10.09
C ASP A 260 -5.65 39.92 -11.02
N GLU A 261 -6.78 39.81 -11.71
CA GLU A 261 -7.27 40.79 -12.68
C GLU A 261 -8.81 40.94 -12.62
N TRP A 262 -9.30 42.16 -12.89
CA TRP A 262 -10.74 42.44 -13.03
C TRP A 262 -11.19 42.24 -14.47
N VAL A 263 -11.96 41.18 -14.71
CA VAL A 263 -12.48 40.79 -16.03
C VAL A 263 -13.96 41.12 -16.14
N GLU A 264 -14.40 41.61 -17.30
CA GLU A 264 -15.81 41.92 -17.57
C GLU A 264 -16.63 40.67 -17.91
N LEU A 265 -17.83 40.60 -17.32
CA LEU A 265 -18.78 39.47 -17.42
C LEU A 265 -19.67 39.54 -18.66
N HIS A 266 -19.77 40.71 -19.29
CA HIS A 266 -20.64 40.99 -20.42
C HIS A 266 -19.88 41.82 -21.45
N GLY A 267 -19.94 41.42 -22.72
CA GLY A 267 -19.54 42.30 -23.82
C GLY A 267 -20.65 43.31 -24.08
N GLU A 268 -20.60 44.47 -23.41
CA GLU A 268 -21.31 45.64 -23.91
C GLU A 268 -20.60 46.16 -25.17
N GLN A 269 -21.35 46.77 -26.07
CA GLN A 269 -20.86 47.15 -27.39
C GLN A 269 -19.80 48.25 -27.30
N ASP A 270 -18.60 47.97 -27.82
CA ASP A 270 -17.64 49.00 -28.25
C ASP A 270 -18.28 49.82 -29.39
N SER A 271 -19.06 50.81 -29.00
CA SER A 271 -19.81 51.72 -29.86
C SER A 271 -19.10 53.08 -29.94
N ALA A 272 -17.80 53.03 -30.19
CA ALA A 272 -16.97 54.20 -30.51
C ALA A 272 -16.02 53.86 -31.65
N LEU A 273 -15.87 54.80 -32.60
CA LEU A 273 -15.02 54.72 -33.80
C LEU A 273 -15.51 53.80 -34.93
N ILE A 274 -16.70 54.10 -35.48
CA ILE A 274 -16.92 53.90 -36.92
C ILE A 274 -16.27 55.07 -37.66
N SER A 275 -15.18 54.82 -38.38
CA SER A 275 -14.77 55.67 -39.50
C SER A 275 -14.12 54.85 -40.60
N ASN A 276 -14.77 54.85 -41.77
CA ASN A 276 -14.26 54.44 -43.08
C ASN A 276 -13.99 52.95 -43.31
N GLY A 277 -15.07 52.25 -43.70
CA GLY A 277 -15.10 51.60 -45.01
C GLY A 277 -14.21 50.38 -45.22
N ASP A 278 -14.58 49.26 -44.59
CA ASP A 278 -14.31 47.92 -45.13
C ASP A 278 -15.49 46.98 -44.83
N THR A 279 -15.52 45.82 -45.49
CA THR A 279 -16.66 44.89 -45.47
C THR A 279 -16.89 44.23 -44.10
N PRO A 280 -18.14 43.85 -43.74
CA PRO A 280 -18.44 43.30 -42.43
C PRO A 280 -17.95 41.85 -42.30
N SER A 281 -16.71 41.65 -41.85
CA SER A 281 -16.26 40.37 -41.32
C SER A 281 -17.07 40.02 -40.07
N LYS A 282 -17.54 38.77 -39.98
CA LYS A 282 -18.35 38.27 -38.85
C LYS A 282 -17.50 38.07 -37.59
N ASN A 283 -17.01 39.15 -36.99
CA ASN A 283 -16.47 39.10 -35.64
C ASN A 283 -17.64 39.08 -34.65
N THR A 284 -18.05 37.88 -34.23
CA THR A 284 -18.88 37.70 -33.04
C THR A 284 -18.16 38.32 -31.83
N PRO A 285 -18.86 39.04 -30.94
CA PRO A 285 -18.23 39.61 -29.75
C PRO A 285 -17.82 38.47 -28.81
N SER A 286 -16.53 38.14 -28.78
CA SER A 286 -15.99 37.12 -27.88
C SER A 286 -15.98 37.66 -26.45
N LEU A 287 -16.79 37.04 -25.59
CA LEU A 287 -16.70 37.25 -24.15
C LEU A 287 -15.29 36.84 -23.68
N ARG A 288 -14.59 37.77 -23.02
CA ARG A 288 -13.25 37.50 -22.46
C ARG A 288 -13.22 36.46 -21.33
N MET A 289 -14.37 35.97 -20.88
CA MET A 289 -14.44 34.99 -19.81
C MET A 289 -15.56 33.97 -20.04
N ARG A 290 -15.26 32.70 -19.76
CA ARG A 290 -16.18 31.57 -19.84
C ARG A 290 -16.05 30.67 -18.61
N PRO A 291 -17.06 29.85 -18.28
CA PRO A 291 -16.88 28.76 -17.33
C PRO A 291 -15.73 27.86 -17.79
N CYS A 292 -14.96 27.29 -16.87
CA CYS A 292 -14.00 26.25 -17.27
C CYS A 292 -14.79 25.07 -17.85
N MET A 293 -14.47 24.68 -19.08
CA MET A 293 -15.23 23.69 -19.86
C MET A 293 -14.29 22.58 -20.31
N ASP A 294 -14.55 21.36 -19.85
CA ASP A 294 -13.93 20.18 -20.45
C ASP A 294 -14.67 19.84 -21.75
N VAL A 295 -14.01 20.18 -22.85
CA VAL A 295 -14.42 19.89 -24.22
C VAL A 295 -13.39 18.92 -24.74
N GLY A 296 -13.81 17.66 -24.89
CA GLY A 296 -12.94 16.57 -25.31
C GLY A 296 -12.30 16.82 -26.68
N TYR A 297 -11.23 16.07 -26.95
CA TYR A 297 -10.48 16.12 -28.20
C TYR A 297 -11.30 15.67 -29.40
N LEU A 298 -10.88 16.03 -30.61
CA LEU A 298 -11.41 15.40 -31.81
C LEU A 298 -11.04 13.90 -31.83
N PRO A 299 -11.98 12.99 -32.13
CA PRO A 299 -11.68 11.59 -32.40
C PRO A 299 -10.65 11.43 -33.54
N GLU A 300 -9.63 10.58 -33.35
CA GLU A 300 -8.59 10.33 -34.35
C GLU A 300 -9.16 9.77 -35.66
N GLU A 301 -10.30 9.08 -35.58
CA GLU A 301 -11.00 8.51 -36.73
C GLU A 301 -11.47 9.57 -37.73
N ILE A 302 -11.65 10.84 -37.32
CA ILE A 302 -12.03 11.93 -38.23
C ILE A 302 -10.92 12.21 -39.25
N ALA A 303 -9.65 12.00 -38.89
CA ALA A 303 -8.51 12.14 -39.80
C ALA A 303 -8.27 10.90 -40.67
N LEU A 304 -9.03 9.82 -40.47
CA LEU A 304 -9.01 8.60 -41.29
C LEU A 304 -10.19 8.54 -42.29
N VAL A 305 -11.25 9.31 -42.03
CA VAL A 305 -12.40 9.49 -42.94
C VAL A 305 -12.14 10.72 -43.82
N GLU A 306 -11.06 10.70 -44.60
CA GLU A 306 -10.89 11.63 -45.71
C GLU A 306 -11.95 11.33 -46.79
N GLU A 307 -12.51 12.37 -47.42
CA GLU A 307 -13.51 12.30 -48.50
C GLU A 307 -14.94 11.84 -48.13
N SER A 308 -15.53 12.32 -47.02
CA SER A 308 -17.00 12.27 -46.82
C SER A 308 -17.64 13.65 -46.60
N ASP A 309 -18.81 13.87 -47.23
CA ASP A 309 -19.60 15.12 -47.09
C ASP A 309 -19.97 15.41 -45.62
N GLU A 310 -20.07 14.37 -44.78
CA GLU A 310 -20.38 14.48 -43.35
C GLU A 310 -19.24 15.15 -42.54
N VAL A 311 -17.97 14.98 -42.96
CA VAL A 311 -16.82 15.62 -42.29
C VAL A 311 -16.73 17.11 -42.64
N GLU A 312 -17.08 17.52 -43.87
CA GLU A 312 -17.06 18.95 -44.26
C GLU A 312 -18.07 19.81 -43.47
N GLU A 313 -19.23 19.25 -43.07
CA GLU A 313 -20.15 19.96 -42.18
C GLU A 313 -19.53 20.23 -40.78
N ILE A 314 -18.65 19.33 -40.33
CA ILE A 314 -18.03 19.36 -39.00
C ILE A 314 -16.75 20.18 -38.98
N LEU A 315 -15.89 20.10 -40.00
CA LEU A 315 -14.63 20.84 -40.13
C LEU A 315 -14.47 21.43 -41.54
N SER A 316 -15.18 22.53 -41.80
CA SER A 316 -14.93 23.35 -43.00
C SER A 316 -13.73 24.28 -42.82
N ILE A 317 -13.01 24.55 -43.92
CA ILE A 317 -11.87 25.47 -43.94
C ILE A 317 -12.31 26.86 -43.45
N GLY A 318 -11.59 27.41 -42.48
CA GLY A 318 -11.90 28.68 -41.81
C GLY A 318 -12.81 28.56 -40.58
N LYS A 319 -13.14 27.34 -40.11
CA LYS A 319 -13.89 27.13 -38.86
C LYS A 319 -13.00 27.36 -37.63
N ASN A 320 -13.54 27.99 -36.58
CA ASN A 320 -12.82 28.25 -35.34
C ASN A 320 -12.55 26.94 -34.58
N VAL A 321 -11.29 26.73 -34.22
CA VAL A 321 -10.82 25.60 -33.40
C VAL A 321 -9.94 26.12 -32.27
N GLU A 322 -9.74 25.30 -31.25
CA GLU A 322 -8.72 25.51 -30.22
C GLU A 322 -7.65 24.44 -30.37
N ALA A 323 -6.40 24.89 -30.40
CA ALA A 323 -5.22 24.04 -30.51
C ALA A 323 -4.47 24.01 -29.17
N TRP A 324 -4.09 22.82 -28.71
CA TRP A 324 -3.25 22.64 -27.54
C TRP A 324 -1.78 22.80 -27.94
N THR A 325 -1.15 23.90 -27.53
CA THR A 325 0.28 24.15 -27.76
C THR A 325 0.90 24.79 -26.52
N ASN A 326 2.11 24.37 -26.15
CA ASN A 326 2.83 24.85 -24.95
C ASN A 326 1.96 24.81 -23.68
N GLU A 327 1.33 23.65 -23.42
CA GLU A 327 0.39 23.41 -22.29
C GLU A 327 -0.81 24.36 -22.19
N ARG A 328 -1.20 25.02 -23.29
CA ARG A 328 -2.30 26.00 -23.29
C ARG A 328 -3.18 25.87 -24.52
N TRP A 329 -4.47 26.17 -24.36
CA TRP A 329 -5.42 26.29 -25.47
C TRP A 329 -5.26 27.65 -26.16
N VAL A 330 -4.92 27.61 -27.45
CA VAL A 330 -4.74 28.77 -28.33
C VAL A 330 -5.88 28.83 -29.34
N GLU A 331 -6.48 30.00 -29.57
CA GLU A 331 -7.49 30.17 -30.63
C GLU A 331 -6.83 30.03 -32.02
N GLY A 332 -7.47 29.29 -32.93
CA GLY A 332 -7.00 29.11 -34.30
C GLY A 332 -8.13 28.86 -35.32
N LEU A 333 -7.75 28.81 -36.59
CA LEU A 333 -8.63 28.49 -37.72
C LEU A 333 -8.19 27.18 -38.35
N PHE A 334 -9.13 26.24 -38.56
CA PHE A 334 -8.85 25.02 -39.30
C PHE A 334 -8.61 25.34 -40.78
N MET A 335 -7.55 24.78 -41.36
CA MET A 335 -7.10 25.09 -42.72
C MET A 335 -7.18 23.90 -43.70
N GLY A 336 -7.45 22.69 -43.21
CA GLY A 336 -7.52 21.45 -43.99
C GLY A 336 -6.74 20.29 -43.34
N PHE A 337 -6.78 19.12 -43.97
CA PHE A 337 -5.99 17.95 -43.58
C PHE A 337 -4.68 17.87 -44.39
N ASN A 338 -3.64 17.28 -43.81
CA ASN A 338 -2.42 16.89 -44.51
C ASN A 338 -2.07 15.44 -44.11
N GLY A 339 -2.77 14.48 -44.75
CA GLY A 339 -2.90 13.12 -44.23
C GLY A 339 -3.53 13.14 -42.84
N ASN A 340 -3.07 12.25 -41.94
CA ASN A 340 -3.64 12.08 -40.59
C ASN A 340 -3.53 13.31 -39.66
N ASN A 341 -2.91 14.42 -40.08
CA ASN A 341 -2.74 15.64 -39.27
C ASN A 341 -3.67 16.76 -39.73
N LEU A 342 -4.17 17.56 -38.79
CA LEU A 342 -4.95 18.77 -39.05
C LEU A 342 -4.01 19.97 -39.19
N THR A 343 -4.16 20.74 -40.26
CA THR A 343 -3.52 22.05 -40.39
C THR A 343 -4.37 23.12 -39.69
N VAL A 344 -3.77 23.85 -38.76
CA VAL A 344 -4.42 24.92 -38.00
C VAL A 344 -3.58 26.19 -38.10
N LYS A 345 -4.20 27.30 -38.50
CA LYS A 345 -3.59 28.62 -38.42
C LYS A 345 -3.89 29.26 -37.06
N LEU A 346 -2.88 29.33 -36.20
CA LEU A 346 -3.02 29.92 -34.86
C LEU A 346 -3.25 31.44 -34.96
N SER A 347 -4.05 31.98 -34.04
CA SER A 347 -4.27 33.43 -33.96
C SER A 347 -2.95 34.11 -33.57
N GLY A 348 -2.45 35.01 -34.42
CA GLY A 348 -1.18 35.74 -34.24
C GLY A 348 -0.04 35.24 -35.13
N ASP A 349 -0.10 34.01 -35.63
CA ASP A 349 0.97 33.43 -36.44
C ASP A 349 0.73 33.65 -37.95
N ALA A 350 1.82 33.83 -38.71
CA ALA A 350 1.77 33.97 -40.17
C ALA A 350 1.52 32.62 -40.87
N ASP A 351 2.16 31.56 -40.37
CA ASP A 351 2.18 30.22 -40.94
C ASP A 351 1.14 29.29 -40.30
N CYS A 352 0.86 28.17 -40.97
CA CYS A 352 0.00 27.11 -40.44
C CYS A 352 0.85 26.09 -39.65
N VAL A 353 0.27 25.50 -38.60
CA VAL A 353 0.88 24.44 -37.79
C VAL A 353 0.12 23.13 -38.05
N GLU A 354 0.86 22.03 -38.22
CA GLU A 354 0.29 20.68 -38.28
C GLU A 354 0.18 20.08 -36.88
N LEU A 355 -1.00 19.58 -36.53
CA LEU A 355 -1.35 19.06 -35.21
C LEU A 355 -2.14 17.75 -35.35
N ASN A 356 -1.94 16.81 -34.43
CA ASN A 356 -2.77 15.61 -34.34
C ASN A 356 -4.22 16.00 -33.90
N ALA A 357 -5.22 15.21 -34.27
CA ALA A 357 -6.61 15.34 -33.82
C ALA A 357 -6.71 15.42 -32.28
N MET A 358 -5.88 14.66 -31.56
CA MET A 358 -5.76 14.70 -30.09
C MET A 358 -5.20 16.00 -29.52
N SER A 359 -4.80 16.97 -30.36
CA SER A 359 -4.32 18.29 -29.97
C SER A 359 -5.22 19.43 -30.48
N VAL A 360 -6.37 19.11 -31.08
CA VAL A 360 -7.32 20.08 -31.64
C VAL A 360 -8.73 19.78 -31.13
N ARG A 361 -9.49 20.82 -30.80
CA ARG A 361 -10.93 20.72 -30.45
C ARG A 361 -11.75 21.82 -31.12
N LEU A 362 -13.06 21.60 -31.24
CA LEU A 362 -13.98 22.63 -31.72
C LEU A 362 -14.10 23.77 -30.69
N ALA A 363 -13.98 25.02 -31.13
CA ALA A 363 -14.04 26.17 -30.24
C ALA A 363 -15.47 26.37 -29.68
N PRO A 364 -15.66 26.53 -28.36
CA PRO A 364 -16.95 26.89 -27.77
C PRO A 364 -17.50 28.20 -28.34
N VAL A 365 -18.77 28.22 -28.74
CA VAL A 365 -19.43 29.39 -29.35
C VAL A 365 -20.42 30.01 -28.36
N TRP A 366 -20.32 31.32 -28.14
CA TRP A 366 -21.32 32.04 -27.33
C TRP A 366 -22.62 32.26 -28.11
N ASN A 367 -23.73 31.73 -27.59
CA ASN A 367 -25.06 32.00 -28.13
C ASN A 367 -25.71 33.19 -27.40
N SER A 368 -25.81 34.32 -28.08
CA SER A 368 -26.35 35.57 -27.50
C SER A 368 -27.86 35.54 -27.21
N GLU A 369 -28.64 34.72 -27.93
CA GLU A 369 -30.09 34.60 -27.73
C GLU A 369 -30.42 33.77 -26.48
N VAL A 370 -29.70 32.66 -26.29
CA VAL A 370 -29.90 31.72 -25.18
C VAL A 370 -29.07 32.08 -23.95
N LYS A 371 -28.08 32.99 -24.10
CA LYS A 371 -27.11 33.40 -23.06
C LYS A 371 -26.34 32.20 -22.46
N SER A 372 -25.92 31.30 -23.35
CA SER A 372 -25.21 30.07 -23.02
C SER A 372 -24.01 29.88 -23.94
N TRP A 373 -22.95 29.25 -23.42
CA TRP A 373 -21.91 28.71 -24.28
C TRP A 373 -22.40 27.40 -24.90
N GLN A 374 -22.20 27.23 -26.20
CA GLN A 374 -22.54 26.03 -26.95
C GLN A 374 -21.26 25.33 -27.39
N VAL A 375 -21.23 24.01 -27.22
CA VAL A 375 -20.12 23.14 -27.57
C VAL A 375 -20.66 22.03 -28.44
N THR A 376 -20.04 21.78 -29.58
CA THR A 376 -20.38 20.67 -30.47
C THR A 376 -19.48 19.49 -30.11
N ASN A 377 -20.06 18.42 -29.57
CA ASN A 377 -19.37 17.16 -29.38
C ASN A 377 -19.55 16.32 -30.65
N VAL A 378 -18.45 15.75 -31.15
CA VAL A 378 -18.46 14.84 -32.30
C VAL A 378 -18.24 13.43 -31.79
N LYS A 379 -19.08 12.50 -32.23
CA LYS A 379 -18.99 11.08 -31.88
C LYS A 379 -19.05 10.24 -33.15
N VAL A 380 -17.99 9.48 -33.41
CA VAL A 380 -17.96 8.48 -34.48
C VAL A 380 -18.41 7.15 -33.90
N GLU A 381 -19.46 6.54 -34.47
CA GLU A 381 -19.87 5.18 -34.13
C GLU A 381 -19.47 4.23 -35.28
N SER A 382 -18.45 3.41 -35.05
CA SER A 382 -18.05 2.33 -35.98
C SER A 382 -19.01 1.15 -35.84
N SER A 383 -19.66 0.72 -36.92
CA SER A 383 -20.62 -0.40 -36.89
C SER A 383 -19.97 -1.79 -36.84
N ASN A 384 -18.79 -1.92 -36.23
CA ASN A 384 -17.98 -3.14 -36.26
C ASN A 384 -18.42 -4.15 -35.18
N ARG A 385 -19.29 -5.09 -35.56
CA ARG A 385 -19.80 -6.14 -34.65
C ARG A 385 -18.79 -7.27 -34.34
N ASN A 386 -17.62 -7.28 -34.97
CA ASN A 386 -16.70 -8.42 -34.94
C ASN A 386 -15.43 -8.22 -34.08
N LEU A 387 -15.32 -7.15 -33.28
CA LEU A 387 -14.19 -6.93 -32.34
C LEU A 387 -14.56 -7.24 -30.87
N LEU A 388 -15.40 -8.27 -30.65
CA LEU A 388 -15.66 -8.86 -29.33
C LEU A 388 -15.03 -10.26 -29.14
N GLU A 389 -14.21 -10.72 -30.09
CA GLU A 389 -13.37 -11.90 -29.94
C GLU A 389 -11.89 -11.51 -30.02
N ILE A 390 -11.20 -11.46 -28.88
CA ILE A 390 -9.76 -11.76 -28.76
C ILE A 390 -9.48 -12.19 -27.31
N VAL A 391 -9.18 -13.49 -27.18
CA VAL A 391 -8.54 -14.18 -26.04
C VAL A 391 -9.30 -14.16 -24.70
N GLU A 392 -10.32 -15.02 -24.59
CA GLU A 392 -10.60 -15.70 -23.32
C GLU A 392 -9.44 -16.66 -22.97
N VAL A 393 -8.64 -16.35 -21.95
CA VAL A 393 -7.85 -17.38 -21.25
C VAL A 393 -8.77 -18.08 -20.27
N GLN A 394 -9.02 -19.38 -20.47
CA GLN A 394 -9.98 -20.14 -19.64
C GLN A 394 -9.51 -20.27 -18.18
N PRO A 395 -10.31 -19.81 -17.19
CA PRO A 395 -10.18 -20.26 -15.80
C PRO A 395 -10.74 -21.68 -15.67
N GLN A 396 -10.06 -22.54 -14.91
CA GLN A 396 -10.53 -23.91 -14.68
C GLN A 396 -11.87 -23.95 -13.95
N LYS A 397 -12.76 -24.84 -14.39
CA LYS A 397 -14.09 -25.04 -13.80
C LYS A 397 -14.01 -25.65 -12.39
N VAL A 398 -14.42 -24.89 -11.38
CA VAL A 398 -15.00 -25.46 -10.15
C VAL A 398 -16.52 -25.47 -10.32
N THR A 399 -17.13 -26.64 -10.20
CA THR A 399 -18.57 -26.82 -10.45
C THR A 399 -19.38 -26.75 -9.17
N GLU A 400 -20.02 -25.61 -8.90
CA GLU A 400 -21.20 -25.55 -8.03
C GLU A 400 -22.38 -24.93 -8.77
N LYS A 401 -23.58 -25.50 -8.56
CA LYS A 401 -24.81 -25.10 -9.27
C LYS A 401 -25.53 -24.03 -8.44
N PRO A 402 -25.77 -22.81 -8.97
CA PRO A 402 -26.69 -21.88 -8.33
C PRO A 402 -28.14 -22.40 -8.44
N PRO A 403 -29.02 -22.11 -7.47
CA PRO A 403 -30.43 -22.43 -7.58
C PRO A 403 -31.09 -21.64 -8.73
N LYS A 404 -32.03 -22.28 -9.43
CA LYS A 404 -32.72 -21.68 -10.57
C LYS A 404 -33.67 -20.55 -10.12
N SER A 405 -33.25 -19.29 -10.21
CA SER A 405 -34.21 -18.18 -10.28
C SER A 405 -34.77 -18.06 -11.69
N THR A 406 -36.09 -17.99 -11.81
CA THR A 406 -36.83 -17.81 -13.07
C THR A 406 -36.37 -16.56 -13.84
N ARG A 407 -36.03 -16.73 -15.12
CA ARG A 407 -35.72 -15.60 -16.03
C ARG A 407 -36.99 -14.80 -16.34
N GLY A 408 -37.26 -13.77 -15.53
CA GLY A 408 -38.12 -12.67 -15.92
C GLY A 408 -37.35 -11.69 -16.82
N SER A 409 -37.92 -11.35 -17.97
CA SER A 409 -37.43 -10.28 -18.85
C SER A 409 -37.74 -8.91 -18.24
N GLY A 410 -37.00 -8.53 -17.19
CA GLY A 410 -37.15 -7.26 -16.49
C GLY A 410 -36.26 -6.17 -17.07
N THR A 411 -36.85 -5.19 -17.75
CA THR A 411 -36.21 -3.89 -17.97
C THR A 411 -35.79 -3.32 -16.62
N ARG A 412 -34.51 -2.98 -16.44
CA ARG A 412 -34.03 -2.42 -15.16
C ARG A 412 -34.82 -1.14 -14.84
N PRO A 413 -35.25 -0.91 -13.58
CA PRO A 413 -36.01 0.28 -13.23
C PRO A 413 -35.16 1.54 -13.49
N LEU A 414 -35.78 2.53 -14.14
CA LEU A 414 -35.21 3.86 -14.30
C LEU A 414 -35.20 4.56 -12.94
N ILE A 415 -34.03 5.01 -12.51
CA ILE A 415 -33.85 5.75 -11.26
C ILE A 415 -33.48 7.22 -11.54
N SER A 416 -33.73 8.10 -10.58
CA SER A 416 -33.35 9.50 -10.70
C SER A 416 -31.82 9.66 -10.70
N ALA A 417 -31.34 10.73 -11.33
CA ALA A 417 -29.91 11.08 -11.34
C ALA A 417 -29.34 11.23 -9.92
N GLU A 418 -30.14 11.74 -8.97
CA GLU A 418 -29.77 11.89 -7.56
C GLU A 418 -29.66 10.54 -6.84
N LYS A 419 -30.62 9.62 -7.02
CA LYS A 419 -30.53 8.26 -6.47
C LYS A 419 -29.31 7.52 -7.04
N TYR A 420 -29.03 7.66 -8.34
CA TYR A 420 -27.82 7.10 -8.95
C TYR A 420 -26.52 7.69 -8.38
N ALA A 421 -26.42 9.03 -8.28
CA ALA A 421 -25.26 9.73 -7.73
C ALA A 421 -25.00 9.34 -6.27
N SER A 422 -26.07 9.22 -5.46
CA SER A 422 -25.99 8.73 -4.08
C SER A 422 -25.41 7.31 -4.00
N ARG A 423 -26.02 6.36 -4.73
CA ARG A 423 -25.56 4.95 -4.78
C ARG A 423 -24.12 4.82 -5.26
N SER A 424 -23.74 5.58 -6.30
CA SER A 424 -22.36 5.66 -6.81
C SER A 424 -21.40 6.19 -5.75
N SER A 425 -21.76 7.26 -5.03
CA SER A 425 -20.92 7.86 -3.98
C SER A 425 -20.75 6.94 -2.76
N MET A 426 -21.73 6.08 -2.45
CA MET A 426 -21.60 5.07 -1.37
C MET A 426 -20.59 3.97 -1.69
N LEU A 427 -20.40 3.63 -2.97
CA LEU A 427 -19.45 2.61 -3.44
C LEU A 427 -18.09 3.18 -3.85
N SER A 428 -17.98 4.50 -3.99
CA SER A 428 -16.75 5.19 -4.39
C SER A 428 -15.75 5.23 -3.23
N SER A 429 -14.98 4.15 -3.03
CA SER A 429 -13.87 4.12 -2.08
C SER A 429 -12.76 5.11 -2.49
N VAL A 430 -12.02 5.63 -1.51
CA VAL A 430 -10.96 6.64 -1.73
C VAL A 430 -9.67 6.26 -1.01
N ILE A 431 -9.77 5.72 0.21
CA ILE A 431 -8.61 5.45 1.06
C ILE A 431 -8.81 4.17 1.89
N VAL A 432 -7.70 3.50 2.19
CA VAL A 432 -7.65 2.26 2.97
C VAL A 432 -6.60 2.38 4.07
N ALA A 433 -6.90 1.85 5.26
CA ALA A 433 -5.95 1.76 6.37
C ALA A 433 -6.26 0.53 7.25
N TRP A 434 -5.25 -0.30 7.50
CA TRP A 434 -5.34 -1.42 8.45
C TRP A 434 -5.13 -0.98 9.90
N SER A 435 -5.92 -1.57 10.81
CA SER A 435 -5.68 -1.47 12.25
C SER A 435 -4.46 -2.31 12.69
N PRO A 436 -3.91 -2.03 13.87
CA PRO A 436 -3.12 -3.01 14.63
C PRO A 436 -3.88 -4.34 14.83
N THR A 437 -3.16 -5.42 15.14
CA THR A 437 -3.78 -6.69 15.55
C THR A 437 -4.55 -6.51 16.84
N LEU A 438 -5.77 -7.04 16.86
CA LEU A 438 -6.69 -6.99 17.98
C LEU A 438 -6.82 -8.39 18.57
N HIS A 439 -6.44 -8.52 19.84
CA HIS A 439 -6.44 -9.77 20.59
C HIS A 439 -7.68 -9.84 21.49
N LEU A 440 -8.49 -10.89 21.38
CA LEU A 440 -9.51 -11.18 22.39
C LEU A 440 -8.88 -12.01 23.51
N ALA A 441 -8.87 -11.48 24.74
CA ALA A 441 -8.46 -12.26 25.90
C ALA A 441 -9.41 -13.47 26.08
N SER A 442 -8.86 -14.65 26.36
CA SER A 442 -9.64 -15.87 26.59
C SER A 442 -10.36 -15.83 27.94
N GLY A 443 -11.48 -15.11 27.99
CA GLY A 443 -12.38 -15.07 29.13
C GLY A 443 -13.37 -16.24 29.12
N VAL A 444 -13.63 -16.83 30.30
CA VAL A 444 -14.74 -17.77 30.48
C VAL A 444 -16.04 -16.96 30.50
N TYR A 445 -16.74 -16.89 29.36
CA TYR A 445 -18.06 -16.25 29.28
C TYR A 445 -19.15 -17.16 29.88
N PRO A 446 -20.16 -16.62 30.60
CA PRO A 446 -21.10 -17.46 31.35
C PRO A 446 -22.02 -18.39 30.55
N ASN A 447 -22.09 -18.29 29.21
CA ASN A 447 -23.02 -19.05 28.36
C ASN A 447 -22.57 -19.17 26.88
N SER A 448 -21.37 -19.69 26.59
CA SER A 448 -21.07 -20.27 25.25
C SER A 448 -19.74 -21.04 25.25
N GLU A 449 -19.54 -21.86 24.21
CA GLU A 449 -18.37 -22.69 23.94
C GLU A 449 -17.02 -21.96 24.07
N ILE A 450 -15.97 -22.72 24.43
CA ILE A 450 -14.57 -22.23 24.46
C ILE A 450 -14.15 -21.89 23.02
N ARG A 451 -14.29 -20.62 22.63
CA ARG A 451 -13.73 -20.14 21.37
C ARG A 451 -12.20 -20.02 21.51
N PRO A 452 -11.43 -20.47 20.50
CA PRO A 452 -10.00 -20.22 20.48
C PRO A 452 -9.72 -18.72 20.40
N SER A 453 -8.55 -18.28 20.88
CA SER A 453 -8.08 -16.91 20.67
C SER A 453 -7.78 -16.70 19.19
N ILE A 454 -8.71 -16.07 18.46
CA ILE A 454 -8.53 -15.74 17.05
C ILE A 454 -8.13 -14.27 16.94
N ASP A 455 -6.84 -14.06 16.76
CA ASP A 455 -6.28 -12.75 16.45
C ASP A 455 -6.80 -12.28 15.08
N CYS A 456 -7.05 -10.97 14.96
CA CYS A 456 -7.60 -10.39 13.74
C CYS A 456 -7.13 -8.95 13.55
N ALA A 457 -7.25 -8.44 12.32
CA ALA A 457 -7.12 -7.02 12.05
C ALA A 457 -8.37 -6.49 11.35
N ILE A 458 -8.52 -5.17 11.37
CA ILE A 458 -9.69 -4.47 10.83
C ILE A 458 -9.22 -3.49 9.76
N LEU A 459 -9.73 -3.68 8.55
CA LEU A 459 -9.51 -2.75 7.44
C LEU A 459 -10.58 -1.66 7.47
N ALA A 460 -10.18 -0.41 7.67
CA ALA A 460 -11.02 0.74 7.39
C ALA A 460 -10.94 1.11 5.91
N VAL A 461 -12.11 1.26 5.28
CA VAL A 461 -12.25 1.77 3.91
C VAL A 461 -13.07 3.06 3.95
N GLY A 462 -12.43 4.19 3.64
CA GLY A 462 -13.06 5.51 3.57
C GLY A 462 -13.55 5.86 2.16
N GLY A 463 -14.77 6.36 2.05
CA GLY A 463 -15.44 6.67 0.78
C GLY A 463 -15.64 8.16 0.48
N LYS A 464 -16.00 8.43 -0.78
CA LYS A 464 -16.35 9.75 -1.33
C LYS A 464 -17.53 10.40 -0.60
N ALA A 465 -18.49 9.59 -0.16
CA ALA A 465 -19.66 10.02 0.61
C ALA A 465 -19.36 10.35 2.10
N GLY A 466 -18.11 10.35 2.55
CA GLY A 466 -17.76 10.60 3.96
C GLY A 466 -18.08 9.43 4.90
N LYS A 467 -18.43 8.25 4.36
CA LYS A 467 -18.64 7.02 5.12
C LYS A 467 -17.35 6.21 5.25
N ILE A 468 -17.18 5.51 6.37
CA ILE A 468 -16.18 4.47 6.58
C ILE A 468 -16.90 3.13 6.76
N SER A 469 -16.41 2.10 6.06
CA SER A 469 -16.76 0.71 6.33
C SER A 469 -15.59 -0.01 7.00
N PHE A 470 -15.89 -0.88 7.97
CA PHE A 470 -14.90 -1.61 8.76
C PHE A 470 -15.03 -3.12 8.51
N TRP A 471 -13.94 -3.74 8.08
CA TRP A 471 -13.91 -5.14 7.65
C TRP A 471 -12.98 -5.93 8.57
N ARG A 472 -13.55 -6.84 9.37
CA ARG A 472 -12.80 -7.76 10.24
C ARG A 472 -12.28 -8.92 9.40
N ILE A 473 -10.98 -9.17 9.48
CA ILE A 473 -10.27 -10.25 8.79
C ILE A 473 -9.44 -10.99 9.83
N HIS A 474 -9.70 -12.28 9.97
CA HIS A 474 -9.06 -13.15 10.96
C HIS A 474 -7.75 -13.73 10.44
N GLU A 475 -6.81 -14.01 11.35
CA GLU A 475 -5.65 -14.83 11.02
C GLU A 475 -6.08 -16.25 10.59
N PRO A 476 -5.36 -16.86 9.63
CA PRO A 476 -5.68 -18.19 9.14
C PRO A 476 -5.36 -19.24 10.21
N ARG A 477 -6.20 -20.27 10.32
CA ARG A 477 -6.02 -21.34 11.32
C ARG A 477 -4.78 -22.20 11.08
N CYS A 478 -4.28 -22.22 9.85
CA CYS A 478 -3.03 -22.87 9.48
C CYS A 478 -2.37 -22.12 8.32
N TYR A 479 -1.04 -22.25 8.23
CA TYR A 479 -0.22 -21.63 7.21
C TYR A 479 0.23 -22.66 6.17
N SER A 480 0.22 -22.31 4.89
CA SER A 480 0.63 -23.18 3.78
C SER A 480 1.49 -22.46 2.75
N VAL A 481 2.48 -23.18 2.20
CA VAL A 481 3.32 -22.77 1.06
C VAL A 481 2.63 -23.06 -0.29
N GLU A 482 1.62 -23.94 -0.26
CA GLU A 482 0.81 -24.35 -1.40
C GLU A 482 -0.51 -23.55 -1.45
N GLN A 483 -1.27 -23.74 -2.54
CA GLN A 483 -2.58 -23.11 -2.70
C GLN A 483 -3.56 -23.59 -1.60
N SER A 484 -3.75 -22.76 -0.57
CA SER A 484 -4.74 -23.01 0.48
C SER A 484 -6.15 -23.06 -0.11
N LYS A 485 -6.98 -23.99 0.38
CA LYS A 485 -8.43 -23.97 0.14
C LYS A 485 -9.13 -22.91 0.98
N ASP A 486 -8.52 -22.54 2.09
CA ASP A 486 -9.02 -21.48 2.97
C ASP A 486 -8.91 -20.13 2.25
N SER A 487 -10.06 -19.47 2.07
CA SER A 487 -10.13 -18.09 1.61
C SER A 487 -9.91 -17.13 2.76
N VAL A 488 -9.33 -15.96 2.48
CA VAL A 488 -9.36 -14.83 3.42
C VAL A 488 -10.80 -14.32 3.47
N ASP A 489 -11.49 -14.65 4.56
CA ASP A 489 -12.86 -14.20 4.81
C ASP A 489 -12.84 -12.81 5.46
N ALA A 490 -13.51 -11.86 4.80
CA ALA A 490 -13.68 -10.49 5.27
C ALA A 490 -15.14 -10.25 5.66
N VAL A 491 -15.38 -9.86 6.91
CA VAL A 491 -16.71 -9.64 7.48
C VAL A 491 -16.90 -8.16 7.76
N LEU A 492 -17.96 -7.55 7.19
CA LEU A 492 -18.35 -6.18 7.51
C LEU A 492 -18.86 -6.12 8.96
N VAL A 493 -18.16 -5.40 9.83
CA VAL A 493 -18.49 -5.27 11.26
C VAL A 493 -19.07 -3.90 11.63
N GLY A 494 -18.88 -2.88 10.80
CA GLY A 494 -19.43 -1.54 11.06
C GLY A 494 -19.43 -0.62 9.86
N LEU A 495 -20.36 0.35 9.88
CA LEU A 495 -20.45 1.45 8.92
C LEU A 495 -20.73 2.75 9.68
N ILE A 496 -19.93 3.80 9.44
CA ILE A 496 -20.04 5.08 10.15
C ILE A 496 -20.00 6.25 9.15
N GLN A 497 -20.89 7.23 9.35
CA GLN A 497 -20.82 8.51 8.66
C GLN A 497 -19.77 9.39 9.36
N ALA A 498 -18.51 9.24 8.96
CA ALA A 498 -17.39 9.92 9.60
C ALA A 498 -17.36 11.41 9.26
N HIS A 499 -17.62 11.77 8.00
CA HIS A 499 -17.52 13.14 7.46
C HIS A 499 -18.69 13.45 6.52
N ASN A 500 -18.86 14.72 6.12
CA ASN A 500 -19.86 15.12 5.11
C ASN A 500 -19.28 15.24 3.69
N THR A 501 -17.95 15.16 3.56
CA THR A 501 -17.23 15.19 2.28
C THR A 501 -16.24 14.03 2.19
N TRP A 502 -15.34 14.02 1.20
CA TRP A 502 -14.51 12.85 0.92
C TRP A 502 -13.51 12.61 2.05
N ILE A 503 -13.34 11.35 2.44
CA ILE A 503 -12.29 10.96 3.39
C ILE A 503 -10.98 10.85 2.62
N THR A 504 -10.00 11.68 2.97
CA THR A 504 -8.73 11.83 2.26
C THR A 504 -7.55 11.23 3.02
N ALA A 505 -7.64 11.09 4.35
CA ALA A 505 -6.60 10.50 5.19
C ALA A 505 -7.24 9.62 6.28
N ILE A 506 -6.65 8.46 6.58
CA ILE A 506 -7.01 7.61 7.73
C ILE A 506 -5.71 7.15 8.41
N CYS A 507 -5.68 7.19 9.74
CA CYS A 507 -4.59 6.65 10.56
C CYS A 507 -5.15 5.92 11.78
N TRP A 508 -4.45 4.89 12.25
CA TRP A 508 -4.83 4.06 13.39
C TRP A 508 -3.69 4.01 14.43
N GLU A 509 -4.03 3.87 15.71
CA GLU A 509 -3.07 3.51 16.77
C GLU A 509 -3.76 2.69 17.87
N ALA A 510 -3.03 1.78 18.50
CA ALA A 510 -3.55 0.93 19.59
C ALA A 510 -3.38 1.59 20.96
N LEU A 511 -4.46 1.63 21.74
CA LEU A 511 -4.43 1.80 23.20
C LEU A 511 -4.59 0.42 23.87
N LYS A 512 -4.47 0.36 25.21
CA LYS A 512 -4.45 -0.92 25.97
C LYS A 512 -5.59 -1.88 25.58
N ASN A 513 -6.84 -1.41 25.63
CA ASN A 513 -8.05 -2.21 25.32
C ASN A 513 -8.95 -1.53 24.25
N GLN A 514 -8.46 -0.49 23.57
CA GLN A 514 -9.24 0.36 22.67
C GLN A 514 -8.38 0.75 21.45
N VAL A 515 -9.01 1.18 20.37
CA VAL A 515 -8.30 1.62 19.16
C VAL A 515 -8.60 3.09 18.90
N LEU A 516 -7.57 3.90 18.64
CA LEU A 516 -7.74 5.25 18.12
C LEU A 516 -7.76 5.21 16.60
N LEU A 517 -8.76 5.88 16.02
CA LEU A 517 -8.90 6.10 14.59
C LEU A 517 -8.94 7.61 14.34
N VAL A 518 -8.08 8.11 13.46
CA VAL A 518 -8.06 9.52 13.04
C VAL A 518 -8.42 9.61 11.56
N THR A 519 -9.37 10.47 11.22
CA THR A 519 -9.92 10.58 9.86
C THR A 519 -9.89 12.03 9.38
N GLY A 520 -9.21 12.26 8.26
CA GLY A 520 -9.08 13.55 7.59
C GLY A 520 -10.02 13.67 6.39
N SER A 521 -10.50 14.88 6.15
CA SER A 521 -11.54 15.17 5.15
C SER A 521 -11.12 16.23 4.13
N SER A 522 -11.76 16.20 2.95
CA SER A 522 -11.58 17.21 1.89
C SER A 522 -12.10 18.60 2.27
N ASP A 523 -12.99 18.71 3.26
CA ASP A 523 -13.40 19.98 3.87
C ASP A 523 -12.36 20.56 4.85
N GLY A 524 -11.28 19.82 5.13
CA GLY A 524 -10.20 20.23 6.02
C GLY A 524 -10.41 19.83 7.49
N SER A 525 -11.54 19.21 7.84
CA SER A 525 -11.76 18.69 9.19
C SER A 525 -10.93 17.43 9.46
N VAL A 526 -10.56 17.26 10.73
CA VAL A 526 -9.99 16.02 11.28
C VAL A 526 -10.89 15.57 12.42
N ARG A 527 -11.31 14.30 12.39
CA ARG A 527 -12.13 13.69 13.44
C ARG A 527 -11.40 12.52 14.07
N ILE A 528 -11.51 12.41 15.39
CA ILE A 528 -10.79 11.43 16.21
C ILE A 528 -11.81 10.58 16.92
N TRP A 529 -11.71 9.28 16.72
CA TRP A 529 -12.67 8.28 17.16
C TRP A 529 -12.00 7.28 18.09
N LEU A 530 -12.70 6.91 19.16
CA LEU A 530 -12.31 5.84 20.06
C LEU A 530 -13.18 4.62 19.77
N GLY A 531 -12.55 3.56 19.24
CA GLY A 531 -13.16 2.27 18.97
C GLY A 531 -13.04 1.34 20.17
N ASP A 532 -14.13 0.67 20.52
CA ASP A 532 -14.15 -0.40 21.50
C ASP A 532 -13.78 -1.74 20.82
N THR A 533 -12.61 -2.26 21.18
CA THR A 533 -12.07 -3.51 20.64
C THR A 533 -13.01 -4.69 20.88
N GLU A 534 -13.63 -4.80 22.06
CA GLU A 534 -14.48 -5.95 22.39
C GLU A 534 -15.76 -5.95 21.54
N ALA A 535 -16.39 -4.79 21.38
CA ALA A 535 -17.57 -4.61 20.53
C ALA A 535 -17.31 -4.99 19.06
N MET A 536 -16.14 -4.62 18.52
CA MET A 536 -15.76 -4.93 17.12
C MET A 536 -15.40 -6.42 16.90
N LEU A 537 -14.86 -7.08 17.92
CA LEU A 537 -14.50 -8.50 17.87
C LEU A 537 -15.71 -9.41 18.03
N THR A 538 -16.67 -9.02 18.87
CA THR A 538 -17.85 -9.84 19.21
C THR A 538 -19.04 -9.65 18.25
N SER A 539 -19.17 -8.50 17.58
CA SER A 539 -20.29 -8.21 16.70
C SER A 539 -20.36 -9.17 15.49
N SER A 540 -21.54 -9.78 15.29
CA SER A 540 -21.92 -10.50 14.07
C SER A 540 -22.75 -9.67 13.10
N GLU A 541 -23.38 -8.59 13.59
CA GLU A 541 -24.16 -7.64 12.80
C GLU A 541 -23.37 -6.33 12.59
N VAL A 542 -23.72 -5.58 11.55
CA VAL A 542 -23.05 -4.32 11.19
C VAL A 542 -23.42 -3.25 12.21
N ASN A 543 -22.51 -2.95 13.15
CA ASN A 543 -22.76 -2.02 14.24
C ASN A 543 -22.09 -0.66 14.00
N SER A 544 -22.89 0.41 14.00
CA SER A 544 -22.40 1.79 13.91
C SER A 544 -21.95 2.37 15.26
N ALA A 545 -22.29 1.72 16.38
CA ALA A 545 -22.01 2.22 17.74
C ALA A 545 -20.62 1.84 18.29
N SER A 546 -19.84 1.03 17.55
CA SER A 546 -18.53 0.55 18.01
C SER A 546 -17.44 1.64 18.10
N PHE A 547 -17.72 2.87 17.64
CA PHE A 547 -16.85 4.02 17.81
C PHE A 547 -17.59 5.22 18.40
N SER A 548 -16.90 5.96 19.26
CA SER A 548 -17.34 7.25 19.80
C SER A 548 -16.44 8.38 19.27
N LEU A 549 -17.02 9.53 18.92
CA LEU A 549 -16.27 10.71 18.51
C LEU A 549 -15.68 11.41 19.76
N LEU A 550 -14.36 11.39 19.91
CA LEU A 550 -13.66 12.11 20.98
C LEU A 550 -13.50 13.59 20.65
N LYS A 551 -13.10 13.89 19.42
CA LYS A 551 -12.74 15.25 19.01
C LYS A 551 -13.01 15.48 17.53
N GLU A 552 -13.63 16.61 17.24
CA GLU A 552 -13.60 17.22 15.91
C GLU A 552 -12.68 18.45 15.94
N VAL A 553 -11.84 18.55 14.92
CA VAL A 553 -10.90 19.65 14.68
C VAL A 553 -11.28 20.27 13.34
N THR A 554 -11.57 21.57 13.35
CA THR A 554 -11.81 22.38 12.16
C THR A 554 -10.91 23.61 12.19
N THR A 555 -10.25 23.91 11.09
CA THR A 555 -9.32 25.06 10.97
C THR A 555 -10.03 26.30 10.46
N ALA A 556 -9.50 27.48 10.85
CA ALA A 556 -10.02 28.77 10.39
C ALA A 556 -9.91 28.97 8.87
N ALA A 557 -9.00 28.27 8.20
CA ALA A 557 -8.91 28.16 6.75
C ALA A 557 -9.20 26.71 6.32
N PRO A 558 -10.20 26.46 5.45
CA PRO A 558 -10.49 25.12 4.94
C PRO A 558 -9.50 24.74 3.83
N SER A 559 -8.40 24.10 4.21
CA SER A 559 -7.49 23.40 3.30
C SER A 559 -7.66 21.89 3.54
N PRO A 560 -7.86 21.07 2.48
CA PRO A 560 -8.08 19.64 2.62
C PRO A 560 -6.92 18.98 3.37
N VAL A 561 -7.24 18.00 4.21
CA VAL A 561 -6.23 17.14 4.83
C VAL A 561 -5.67 16.23 3.73
N SER A 562 -4.35 16.13 3.58
CA SER A 562 -3.72 15.28 2.56
C SER A 562 -3.13 14.01 3.14
N ILE A 563 -2.62 14.05 4.37
CA ILE A 563 -1.99 12.90 5.04
C ILE A 563 -2.04 13.06 6.57
N LEU A 564 -2.05 11.95 7.29
CA LEU A 564 -2.07 11.89 8.77
C LEU A 564 -1.01 10.91 9.26
N SER A 565 -0.38 11.20 10.41
CA SER A 565 0.57 10.29 11.06
C SER A 565 0.48 10.38 12.58
N LEU A 566 0.15 9.27 13.23
CA LEU A 566 -0.03 9.12 14.68
C LEU A 566 0.98 8.08 15.18
N THR A 567 1.56 8.25 16.38
CA THR A 567 2.43 7.21 16.97
C THR A 567 2.44 7.24 18.50
N ALA A 568 2.38 6.07 19.13
CA ALA A 568 2.60 5.90 20.56
C ALA A 568 4.10 5.91 20.93
N SER A 569 4.51 6.72 21.90
CA SER A 569 5.89 6.68 22.41
C SER A 569 6.08 5.58 23.47
N SER A 570 7.16 4.80 23.35
CA SER A 570 7.53 3.77 24.34
C SER A 570 7.90 4.36 25.71
N ARG A 571 8.51 5.55 25.71
CA ARG A 571 9.05 6.25 26.90
C ARG A 571 7.99 7.09 27.62
N SER A 572 6.98 7.56 26.89
CA SER A 572 5.83 8.30 27.43
C SER A 572 4.53 7.78 26.81
N PRO A 573 4.01 6.62 27.24
CA PRO A 573 2.77 6.05 26.67
C PRO A 573 1.55 6.96 26.87
N ASP A 574 1.62 7.86 27.86
CA ASP A 574 0.57 8.84 28.16
C ASP A 574 0.55 10.01 27.17
N LYS A 575 1.56 10.15 26.29
CA LYS A 575 1.67 11.24 25.31
C LYS A 575 1.91 10.71 23.90
N MET A 576 0.96 10.98 23.00
CA MET A 576 0.95 10.48 21.64
C MET A 576 0.85 11.65 20.64
N PRO A 577 1.91 11.97 19.87
CA PRO A 577 1.87 13.02 18.86
C PRO A 577 1.09 12.60 17.61
N LEU A 578 0.25 13.50 17.13
CA LEU A 578 -0.49 13.43 15.87
C LEU A 578 -0.03 14.56 14.95
N ALA A 579 0.49 14.20 13.78
CA ALA A 579 0.86 15.10 12.71
C ALA A 579 -0.23 15.12 11.61
N VAL A 580 -0.63 16.30 11.17
CA VAL A 580 -1.63 16.53 10.11
C VAL A 580 -0.98 17.32 8.99
N GLY A 581 -0.88 16.72 7.80
CA GLY A 581 -0.42 17.37 6.58
C GLY A 581 -1.61 17.91 5.77
N ARG A 582 -1.49 19.13 5.23
CA ARG A 582 -2.54 19.77 4.44
C ARG A 582 -2.15 19.99 2.98
N GLY A 583 -3.18 20.12 2.14
CA GLY A 583 -3.03 20.52 0.74
C GLY A 583 -2.46 21.93 0.52
N SER A 584 -2.32 22.73 1.58
CA SER A 584 -1.66 24.05 1.56
C SER A 584 -0.16 23.99 1.84
N GLY A 585 0.41 22.82 2.16
CA GLY A 585 1.80 22.68 2.61
C GLY A 585 2.02 22.90 4.11
N LEU A 586 0.94 23.24 4.83
CA LEU A 586 0.93 23.39 6.28
C LEU A 586 1.02 22.03 6.99
N LEU A 587 1.85 21.99 8.03
CA LEU A 587 1.94 20.89 8.99
C LEU A 587 1.36 21.35 10.34
N GLU A 588 0.47 20.56 10.93
CA GLU A 588 -0.04 20.79 12.29
C GLU A 588 0.39 19.66 13.22
N LEU A 589 0.80 20.01 14.43
CA LEU A 589 1.07 19.08 15.52
C LEU A 589 -0.03 19.17 16.58
N TRP A 590 -0.54 18.01 16.96
CA TRP A 590 -1.47 17.81 18.06
C TRP A 590 -0.85 16.81 19.04
N MET A 591 -1.02 17.03 20.34
CA MET A 591 -0.58 16.11 21.39
C MET A 591 -1.79 15.51 22.08
N CYS A 592 -1.87 14.18 22.10
CA CYS A 592 -2.88 13.44 22.88
C CYS A 592 -2.33 13.10 24.27
N ASP A 593 -3.09 13.42 25.31
CA ASP A 593 -2.98 12.83 26.65
C ASP A 593 -3.84 11.58 26.71
N THR A 594 -3.24 10.38 26.63
CA THR A 594 -4.00 9.11 26.55
C THR A 594 -4.64 8.72 27.88
N ALA A 595 -4.23 9.30 29.01
CA ALA A 595 -4.87 9.09 30.30
C ALA A 595 -6.18 9.86 30.43
N LYS A 596 -6.35 10.97 29.67
CA LYS A 596 -7.58 11.77 29.60
C LYS A 596 -8.36 11.61 28.29
N CYS A 597 -7.77 10.96 27.29
CA CYS A 597 -8.23 10.96 25.89
C CYS A 597 -8.40 12.39 25.30
N GLU A 598 -7.57 13.33 25.75
CA GLU A 598 -7.64 14.74 25.35
C GLU A 598 -6.59 15.11 24.30
N PHE A 599 -7.02 15.66 23.15
CA PHE A 599 -6.13 16.19 22.12
C PHE A 599 -5.99 17.70 22.24
N GLN A 600 -4.75 18.17 22.37
CA GLN A 600 -4.38 19.57 22.50
C GLN A 600 -3.59 20.01 21.25
N PHE A 601 -3.92 21.19 20.71
CA PHE A 601 -3.16 21.80 19.62
C PHE A 601 -1.81 22.27 20.15
N ALA A 602 -0.74 21.86 19.48
CA ALA A 602 0.63 22.07 19.96
C ALA A 602 1.42 23.06 19.09
N GLY A 603 1.14 23.10 17.78
CA GLY A 603 1.68 24.12 16.89
C GLY A 603 1.33 23.87 15.42
N SER A 604 1.64 24.86 14.59
CA SER A 604 1.55 24.75 13.14
C SER A 604 2.79 25.37 12.49
N TYR A 605 3.23 24.75 11.40
CA TYR A 605 4.53 24.97 10.78
C TYR A 605 4.36 24.99 9.26
N ASP A 606 4.90 26.02 8.61
CA ASP A 606 4.99 26.12 7.15
C ASP A 606 6.09 25.15 6.68
N ALA A 607 5.69 23.88 6.49
CA ALA A 607 6.62 22.79 6.21
C ALA A 607 7.00 22.70 4.72
N HIS A 608 6.04 22.97 3.83
CA HIS A 608 6.19 22.81 2.38
C HIS A 608 5.51 23.97 1.63
N GLY A 609 6.02 24.29 0.43
CA GLY A 609 5.42 25.28 -0.48
C GLY A 609 4.26 24.75 -1.32
N GLN A 610 4.02 23.43 -1.29
CA GLN A 610 2.90 22.74 -1.94
C GLN A 610 2.35 21.63 -1.01
N VAL A 611 1.36 20.87 -1.48
CA VAL A 611 0.71 19.76 -0.75
C VAL A 611 1.73 18.86 -0.03
N VAL A 612 1.51 18.63 1.27
CA VAL A 612 2.23 17.60 2.03
C VAL A 612 1.73 16.22 1.61
N THR A 613 2.59 15.35 1.10
CA THR A 613 2.21 14.05 0.49
C THR A 613 2.59 12.84 1.32
N GLY A 614 3.56 12.99 2.23
CA GLY A 614 3.99 11.94 3.16
C GLY A 614 4.33 12.50 4.55
N LEU A 615 3.98 11.74 5.59
CA LEU A 615 4.36 11.97 6.98
C LEU A 615 4.65 10.64 7.66
N ALA A 616 5.84 10.48 8.22
CA ALA A 616 6.20 9.29 8.99
C ALA A 616 6.99 9.63 10.26
N TRP A 617 6.47 9.19 11.40
CA TRP A 617 7.20 9.22 12.66
C TRP A 617 8.28 8.14 12.72
N SER A 618 9.31 8.43 13.51
CA SER A 618 10.48 7.57 13.74
C SER A 618 11.00 7.76 15.17
N PHE A 619 11.81 6.80 15.63
CA PHE A 619 12.49 6.80 16.94
C PHE A 619 11.54 7.01 18.14
N ASP A 620 10.42 6.28 18.13
CA ASP A 620 9.35 6.30 19.14
C ASP A 620 8.68 7.68 19.31
N GLY A 621 8.43 8.35 18.18
CA GLY A 621 7.75 9.65 18.09
C GLY A 621 8.64 10.87 18.34
N ARG A 622 9.97 10.70 18.37
CA ARG A 622 10.92 11.81 18.58
C ARG A 622 11.31 12.54 17.30
N CYS A 623 11.18 11.91 16.14
CA CYS A 623 11.52 12.50 14.85
C CYS A 623 10.41 12.23 13.84
N LEU A 624 9.98 13.26 13.12
CA LEU A 624 8.98 13.21 12.05
C LEU A 624 9.66 13.61 10.73
N TYR A 625 9.52 12.76 9.71
CA TYR A 625 9.87 13.10 8.35
C TYR A 625 8.63 13.53 7.58
N SER A 626 8.73 14.62 6.81
CA SER A 626 7.68 15.10 5.90
C SER A 626 8.21 15.31 4.49
N CYS A 627 7.38 15.01 3.49
CA CYS A 627 7.68 15.32 2.08
C CYS A 627 6.46 15.93 1.38
N GLY A 628 6.71 16.66 0.28
CA GLY A 628 5.66 17.38 -0.45
C GLY A 628 5.87 17.44 -1.96
N GLN A 629 4.86 17.97 -2.66
CA GLN A 629 4.92 18.22 -4.11
C GLN A 629 5.87 19.36 -4.50
N ASP A 630 6.47 20.06 -3.53
CA ASP A 630 7.57 21.01 -3.77
C ASP A 630 8.94 20.34 -3.93
N ASN A 631 8.96 19.02 -4.10
CA ASN A 631 10.13 18.13 -4.15
C ASN A 631 11.03 18.16 -2.90
N THR A 632 10.63 18.82 -1.81
CA THR A 632 11.43 18.89 -0.59
C THR A 632 11.09 17.78 0.41
N ILE A 633 12.10 17.41 1.21
CA ILE A 633 11.97 16.53 2.36
C ILE A 633 12.45 17.32 3.58
N HIS A 634 11.72 17.23 4.69
CA HIS A 634 12.02 17.91 5.94
C HIS A 634 12.08 16.91 7.09
N CYS A 635 13.00 17.15 8.03
CA CYS A 635 13.11 16.43 9.29
C CYS A 635 12.73 17.36 10.45
N TRP A 636 11.94 16.85 11.40
CA TRP A 636 11.42 17.60 12.53
C TRP A 636 11.65 16.80 13.82
N ILE A 637 12.42 17.36 14.75
CA ILE A 637 12.62 16.78 16.09
C ILE A 637 11.54 17.30 17.02
N LEU A 638 10.80 16.39 17.65
CA LEU A 638 9.78 16.71 18.65
C LEU A 638 10.45 16.87 20.01
N HIS A 639 10.41 18.08 20.55
CA HIS A 639 10.85 18.37 21.92
C HIS A 639 9.67 18.89 22.76
N GLY A 640 9.29 18.12 23.77
CA GLY A 640 8.13 18.43 24.62
C GLY A 640 6.80 18.41 23.84
N CYS A 641 6.42 19.57 23.31
CA CYS A 641 5.22 19.76 22.47
C CYS A 641 5.51 20.60 21.21
N THR A 642 6.77 20.86 20.85
CA THR A 642 7.15 21.68 19.70
C THR A 642 8.02 20.90 18.71
N LEU A 643 7.83 21.16 17.41
CA LEU A 643 8.68 20.64 16.35
C LEU A 643 9.81 21.63 16.05
N HIS A 644 11.02 21.12 15.95
CA HIS A 644 12.20 21.87 15.53
C HIS A 644 12.74 21.26 14.24
N LYS A 645 12.83 22.07 13.17
CA LYS A 645 13.41 21.62 11.89
C LYS A 645 14.89 21.27 12.11
N ALA A 646 15.28 20.08 11.70
CA ALA A 646 16.64 19.56 11.79
C ALA A 646 17.18 19.21 10.39
N PRO A 647 18.52 19.21 10.20
CA PRO A 647 19.12 18.61 9.02
C PRO A 647 18.89 17.09 8.99
N ILE A 648 18.74 16.56 7.79
CA ILE A 648 18.82 15.12 7.51
C ILE A 648 20.32 14.76 7.44
N PRO A 649 20.78 13.63 8.01
CA PRO A 649 22.19 13.22 7.96
C PRO A 649 22.72 13.07 6.54
N THR A 650 24.04 13.16 6.36
CA THR A 650 24.67 12.84 5.08
C THR A 650 24.61 11.33 4.82
N ASN A 651 24.28 10.94 3.58
CA ASN A 651 24.18 9.54 3.15
C ASN A 651 25.55 8.85 2.97
N THR A 652 26.53 9.11 3.86
CA THR A 652 27.96 8.83 3.66
C THR A 652 28.49 7.54 4.29
N LEU A 653 27.63 6.58 4.67
CA LEU A 653 28.07 5.24 5.08
C LEU A 653 28.30 4.33 3.86
N GLY A 654 29.56 3.90 3.68
CA GLY A 654 29.99 2.92 2.67
C GLY A 654 30.25 3.52 1.28
N PRO A 655 30.57 2.68 0.28
CA PRO A 655 30.97 3.10 -1.07
C PRO A 655 29.81 3.64 -1.93
N TRP A 656 28.65 3.89 -1.33
CA TRP A 656 27.43 4.37 -1.97
C TRP A 656 27.68 5.77 -2.53
N PRO A 657 27.78 5.95 -3.86
CA PRO A 657 27.88 7.28 -4.42
C PRO A 657 26.58 8.00 -4.11
N SER A 658 26.64 9.24 -3.63
CA SER A 658 25.47 10.11 -3.65
C SER A 658 24.94 10.12 -5.08
N THR A 659 23.75 9.54 -5.31
CA THR A 659 23.08 9.76 -6.58
C THR A 659 22.77 11.25 -6.64
N ASN A 660 23.60 11.99 -7.37
CA ASN A 660 23.19 13.22 -8.04
C ASN A 660 22.12 12.82 -9.04
N LEU A 661 20.91 12.56 -8.53
CA LEU A 661 19.74 12.58 -9.38
C LEU A 661 19.75 13.95 -10.06
N PRO A 662 19.63 13.98 -11.39
CA PRO A 662 19.65 15.26 -12.09
C PRO A 662 18.46 16.11 -11.61
N HIS A 663 18.48 17.41 -11.92
CA HIS A 663 17.45 18.39 -11.54
C HIS A 663 16.08 18.16 -12.25
N VAL A 664 15.67 16.91 -12.36
CA VAL A 664 14.59 16.32 -13.16
C VAL A 664 13.51 15.72 -12.24
N SER A 665 13.72 15.66 -10.93
CA SER A 665 12.64 15.35 -9.99
C SER A 665 11.80 16.60 -9.73
N ASP A 666 10.47 16.43 -9.74
CA ASP A 666 9.50 17.53 -9.62
C ASP A 666 8.60 17.42 -8.37
N SER A 667 8.33 16.21 -7.88
CA SER A 667 7.41 16.02 -6.74
C SER A 667 7.68 14.76 -5.94
N CYS A 668 7.56 14.84 -4.60
CA CYS A 668 7.48 13.66 -3.73
C CYS A 668 5.99 13.25 -3.53
N PHE A 669 5.70 11.95 -3.51
CA PHE A 669 4.32 11.43 -3.40
C PHE A 669 4.04 10.51 -2.19
N GLY A 670 5.10 10.08 -1.49
CA GLY A 670 4.96 9.28 -0.28
C GLY A 670 6.31 9.02 0.38
N LEU A 671 6.28 8.66 1.66
CA LEU A 671 7.45 8.39 2.49
C LEU A 671 7.10 7.28 3.50
N ALA A 672 8.03 6.34 3.73
CA ALA A 672 7.93 5.32 4.78
C ALA A 672 9.27 5.16 5.53
N VAL A 673 9.22 4.71 6.78
CA VAL A 673 10.40 4.50 7.65
C VAL A 673 10.61 2.99 7.87
N SER A 674 11.87 2.56 7.98
CA SER A 674 12.23 1.17 8.23
C SER A 674 11.85 0.71 9.66
N PRO A 675 11.62 -0.60 9.90
CA PRO A 675 11.21 -1.08 11.23
C PRO A 675 12.20 -0.81 12.37
N GLY A 676 13.50 -0.69 12.06
CA GLY A 676 14.56 -0.27 12.98
C GLY A 676 14.82 1.25 13.01
N ASN A 677 14.06 2.07 12.28
CA ASN A 677 14.22 3.53 12.17
C ASN A 677 15.56 4.02 11.57
N LEU A 678 16.43 3.13 11.06
CA LEU A 678 17.74 3.54 10.55
C LEU A 678 17.73 3.97 9.08
N VAL A 679 16.65 3.67 8.34
CA VAL A 679 16.45 4.08 6.94
C VAL A 679 15.05 4.66 6.76
N PHE A 680 14.89 5.63 5.88
CA PHE A 680 13.58 5.97 5.30
C PHE A 680 13.63 6.00 3.79
N VAL A 681 12.47 5.82 3.16
CA VAL A 681 12.31 5.68 1.71
C VAL A 681 11.30 6.70 1.19
N VAL A 682 11.60 7.33 0.05
CA VAL A 682 10.76 8.36 -0.57
C VAL A 682 10.51 8.03 -2.04
N ALA A 683 9.27 8.13 -2.49
CA ALA A 683 8.95 8.05 -3.92
C ALA A 683 8.86 9.45 -4.54
N ARG A 684 9.64 9.66 -5.61
CA ARG A 684 9.66 10.90 -6.39
C ARG A 684 9.22 10.66 -7.82
N GLY A 685 8.35 11.54 -8.33
CA GLY A 685 8.06 11.63 -9.76
C GLY A 685 9.13 12.45 -10.49
N PHE A 686 9.43 12.06 -11.73
CA PHE A 686 10.25 12.85 -12.63
C PHE A 686 9.40 13.75 -13.53
N ASP A 687 9.93 14.93 -13.83
CA ASP A 687 9.51 15.76 -14.95
C ASP A 687 9.81 15.01 -16.26
N THR A 688 8.76 14.72 -17.04
CA THR A 688 8.90 14.00 -18.31
C THR A 688 9.61 14.80 -19.39
N ASP A 689 9.61 16.12 -19.30
CA ASP A 689 10.11 17.02 -20.35
C ASP A 689 11.63 17.24 -20.23
N LEU A 690 12.18 17.03 -19.03
CA LEU A 690 13.61 17.05 -18.76
C LEU A 690 14.30 15.68 -18.95
N LEU A 691 13.53 14.60 -19.17
CA LEU A 691 14.05 13.26 -19.46
C LEU A 691 14.29 13.05 -20.96
N ASN A 692 15.23 12.18 -21.32
CA ASN A 692 15.39 11.80 -22.73
C ASN A 692 14.12 11.09 -23.26
N PRO A 693 13.46 11.61 -24.32
CA PRO A 693 12.14 11.14 -24.75
C PRO A 693 12.14 9.76 -25.44
N MET A 694 13.30 9.29 -25.94
CA MET A 694 13.40 7.96 -26.56
C MET A 694 13.70 6.86 -25.54
N TYR A 695 14.50 7.15 -24.51
CA TYR A 695 15.01 6.13 -23.59
C TYR A 695 14.44 6.25 -22.18
N GLN A 696 14.57 7.41 -21.55
CA GLN A 696 14.28 7.59 -20.12
C GLN A 696 12.79 7.83 -19.86
N ALA A 697 12.15 8.76 -20.57
CA ALA A 697 10.72 9.08 -20.37
C ALA A 697 9.76 7.89 -20.58
N ARG A 698 10.25 6.83 -21.26
CA ARG A 698 9.52 5.57 -21.50
C ARG A 698 9.70 4.51 -20.42
N THR A 699 10.78 4.56 -19.64
CA THR A 699 11.22 3.47 -18.74
C THR A 699 11.44 3.90 -17.29
N GLN A 700 11.71 5.19 -17.07
CA GLN A 700 12.06 5.79 -15.78
C GLN A 700 11.15 7.03 -15.60
N LYS A 701 9.93 6.85 -15.10
CA LYS A 701 8.98 7.95 -14.85
C LYS A 701 8.98 8.46 -13.41
N ALA A 702 9.52 7.64 -12.51
CA ALA A 702 9.70 7.96 -11.11
C ALA A 702 10.86 7.15 -10.54
N THR A 703 11.21 7.43 -9.29
CA THR A 703 12.26 6.74 -8.55
C THR A 703 11.88 6.57 -7.08
N VAL A 704 12.53 5.61 -6.44
CA VAL A 704 12.42 5.32 -5.01
C VAL A 704 13.81 5.51 -4.41
N GLU A 705 13.97 6.54 -3.59
CA GLU A 705 15.24 6.90 -2.95
C GLU A 705 15.29 6.44 -1.50
N PHE A 706 16.42 5.89 -1.08
CA PHE A 706 16.67 5.47 0.30
C PHE A 706 17.65 6.43 0.99
N PHE A 707 17.31 6.82 2.21
CA PHE A 707 18.05 7.78 3.04
C PHE A 707 18.41 7.16 4.39
N TRP A 708 19.63 7.39 4.84
CA TRP A 708 20.09 6.97 6.16
C TRP A 708 19.56 7.92 7.25
N ALA A 709 18.89 7.36 8.25
CA ALA A 709 18.39 8.04 9.43
C ALA A 709 19.17 7.73 10.71
N GLY A 710 20.03 6.70 10.73
CA GLY A 710 20.72 6.30 11.96
C GLY A 710 21.68 7.35 12.53
N GLY A 711 22.17 8.30 11.72
CA GLY A 711 22.95 9.46 12.19
C GLY A 711 22.11 10.60 12.76
N GLN A 712 20.77 10.48 12.81
CA GLN A 712 19.87 11.57 13.20
C GLN A 712 20.06 11.96 14.67
N HIS A 713 20.31 13.25 14.90
CA HIS A 713 20.29 13.84 16.24
C HIS A 713 18.85 13.96 16.75
N LEU A 714 18.56 13.34 17.90
CA LEU A 714 17.20 13.24 18.48
C LEU A 714 16.97 14.16 19.69
N GLU A 715 17.94 14.99 20.06
CA GLU A 715 17.85 15.93 21.18
C GLU A 715 18.09 17.36 20.68
N VAL A 716 17.63 18.35 21.45
CA VAL A 716 17.83 19.78 21.15
C VAL A 716 18.78 20.36 22.20
N SER A 717 20.07 20.00 22.09
CA SER A 717 21.13 20.52 22.93
C SER A 717 21.91 21.64 22.24
N SER A 718 21.87 22.83 22.86
CA SER A 718 22.95 23.80 22.78
C SER A 718 24.11 23.33 23.67
N ASP A 719 25.33 23.44 23.16
CA ASP A 719 26.61 23.24 23.87
C ASP A 719 26.84 21.83 24.47
N VAL A 720 27.56 21.00 23.69
CA VAL A 720 28.44 19.95 24.21
C VAL A 720 29.82 20.22 23.63
N ASP A 721 30.81 20.25 24.51
CA ASP A 721 32.18 20.75 24.28
C ASP A 721 32.92 20.02 23.13
N GLU A 722 33.68 20.75 22.32
CA GLU A 722 34.58 20.19 21.26
C GLU A 722 35.87 19.61 21.89
N GLY A 723 35.68 18.76 22.92
CA GLY A 723 36.70 18.41 23.91
C GLY A 723 37.26 16.99 23.82
N CYS A 724 37.37 16.39 22.62
CA CYS A 724 38.06 15.10 22.47
C CYS A 724 38.76 14.97 21.10
N ASN A 725 40.08 15.15 21.07
CA ASN A 725 40.88 15.03 19.86
C ASN A 725 41.09 13.55 19.46
N THR A 726 40.18 13.03 18.64
CA THR A 726 40.41 11.85 17.80
C THR A 726 40.20 12.26 16.35
N GLU A 727 41.06 11.81 15.43
CA GLU A 727 41.11 12.34 14.06
C GLU A 727 39.76 12.18 13.31
N PRO A 728 39.32 13.21 12.53
CA PRO A 728 38.07 13.14 11.80
C PRO A 728 38.16 12.15 10.63
N TYR A 729 37.23 11.20 10.60
CA TYR A 729 37.09 10.21 9.53
C TYR A 729 36.56 10.84 8.23
N PRO A 730 36.91 10.30 7.05
CA PRO A 730 36.46 10.85 5.77
C PRO A 730 34.94 10.70 5.58
N GLY A 731 34.19 11.78 5.82
CA GLY A 731 32.77 11.89 5.47
C GLY A 731 31.75 11.76 6.60
N LEU A 732 32.18 11.55 7.86
CA LEU A 732 31.31 11.52 9.04
C LEU A 732 31.96 12.21 10.23
N SER A 733 31.20 13.03 10.94
CA SER A 733 31.65 13.66 12.18
C SER A 733 31.62 12.67 13.36
N GLN A 734 32.49 12.88 14.35
CA GLN A 734 32.47 12.12 15.61
C GLN A 734 31.10 12.19 16.32
N ARG A 735 30.39 13.31 16.14
CA ARG A 735 29.03 13.52 16.68
C ARG A 735 27.99 12.62 16.00
N GLU A 736 28.05 12.48 14.67
CA GLU A 736 27.18 11.55 13.92
C GLU A 736 27.48 10.09 14.28
N LEU A 737 28.74 9.70 14.46
CA LEU A 737 29.10 8.35 14.94
C LEU A 737 28.47 8.04 16.31
N MET A 738 28.47 8.98 17.25
CA MET A 738 27.79 8.79 18.54
C MET A 738 26.26 8.60 18.39
N PHE A 739 25.63 9.23 17.39
CA PHE A 739 24.21 9.01 17.10
C PHE A 739 23.97 7.67 16.41
N TRP A 740 24.85 7.25 15.49
CA TRP A 740 24.81 5.91 14.91
C TRP A 740 24.91 4.81 15.99
N GLU A 741 25.87 4.90 16.90
CA GLU A 741 25.96 4.00 18.06
C GLU A 741 24.64 4.02 18.86
N SER A 742 24.18 5.20 19.27
CA SER A 742 23.00 5.34 20.12
C SER A 742 21.74 4.79 19.46
N ASN A 743 21.54 5.07 18.17
CA ASN A 743 20.36 4.68 17.42
C ASN A 743 20.38 3.18 17.06
N ILE A 744 21.52 2.61 16.68
CA ILE A 744 21.67 1.16 16.49
C ILE A 744 21.40 0.41 17.81
N LEU A 745 21.99 0.87 18.93
CA LEU A 745 21.76 0.28 20.25
C LEU A 745 20.29 0.40 20.67
N LEU A 746 19.63 1.53 20.43
CA LEU A 746 18.19 1.68 20.67
C LEU A 746 17.38 0.67 19.87
N SER A 747 17.63 0.53 18.57
CA SER A 747 16.90 -0.38 17.68
C SER A 747 17.11 -1.85 18.02
N LEU A 748 18.33 -2.25 18.41
CA LEU A 748 18.61 -3.58 18.95
C LEU A 748 17.93 -3.81 20.31
N ASN A 749 17.89 -2.80 21.17
CA ASN A 749 17.26 -2.88 22.50
C ASN A 749 15.71 -2.88 22.45
N GLN A 750 15.08 -2.44 21.36
CA GLN A 750 13.62 -2.59 21.16
C GLN A 750 13.17 -4.06 21.26
N TYR A 751 14.05 -5.02 20.92
CA TYR A 751 13.77 -6.45 20.99
C TYR A 751 14.08 -7.09 22.35
N LYS A 752 14.65 -6.34 23.31
CA LYS A 752 14.91 -6.82 24.69
C LYS A 752 13.72 -6.60 25.63
N ASN A 753 13.05 -5.45 25.53
CA ASN A 753 12.10 -4.93 26.54
C ASN A 753 10.70 -5.62 26.61
N LEU A 754 10.62 -6.93 26.37
CA LEU A 754 9.39 -7.72 26.58
C LEU A 754 9.18 -8.12 28.05
N GLU A 755 10.13 -7.83 28.93
CA GLU A 755 10.29 -8.40 30.27
C GLU A 755 9.34 -7.89 31.37
N LYS A 756 8.36 -7.00 31.12
CA LYS A 756 7.46 -6.57 32.22
C LYS A 756 6.49 -7.69 32.60
N PRO A 757 6.60 -8.28 33.81
CA PRO A 757 5.83 -9.47 34.15
C PRO A 757 4.43 -9.08 34.63
N PHE A 758 3.41 -9.61 33.95
CA PHE A 758 2.05 -9.97 34.43
C PHE A 758 1.20 -9.01 35.30
N ILE A 759 1.67 -7.83 35.69
CA ILE A 759 0.95 -6.88 36.56
C ILE A 759 0.13 -5.85 35.75
N ASP A 760 0.53 -5.57 34.51
CA ASP A 760 -0.25 -4.83 33.52
C ASP A 760 -0.43 -5.71 32.27
N GLN A 761 -1.67 -5.88 31.80
CA GLN A 761 -2.03 -6.67 30.62
C GLN A 761 -1.57 -6.04 29.29
N LYS A 762 -0.26 -5.81 29.13
CA LYS A 762 0.34 -5.29 27.89
C LYS A 762 1.07 -6.41 27.14
N ARG A 763 0.31 -7.33 26.55
CA ARG A 763 0.83 -8.26 25.53
C ARG A 763 1.09 -7.45 24.25
N ILE A 764 2.25 -6.80 24.18
CA ILE A 764 2.72 -6.21 22.93
C ILE A 764 2.89 -7.39 21.96
N PRO A 765 2.23 -7.41 20.79
CA PRO A 765 2.45 -8.48 19.81
C PRO A 765 3.93 -8.52 19.46
N ASP A 766 4.46 -9.73 19.29
CA ASP A 766 5.89 -10.06 19.19
C ASP A 766 6.58 -9.43 17.95
N LYS A 767 6.77 -8.10 17.94
CA LYS A 767 7.24 -7.25 16.81
C LYS A 767 8.30 -8.00 15.98
N PRO A 768 8.01 -8.39 14.73
CA PRO A 768 8.83 -9.35 14.00
C PRO A 768 10.30 -8.90 13.92
N LEU A 769 11.22 -9.89 13.92
CA LEU A 769 12.67 -9.66 13.85
C LEU A 769 13.07 -9.19 12.44
N VAL A 770 12.72 -7.95 12.11
CA VAL A 770 13.08 -7.26 10.88
C VAL A 770 14.23 -6.31 11.18
N LEU A 771 15.45 -6.76 10.84
CA LEU A 771 16.71 -6.13 11.23
C LEU A 771 17.57 -5.74 10.04
N TRP A 772 17.04 -5.80 8.82
CA TRP A 772 17.83 -5.57 7.60
C TRP A 772 18.54 -4.21 7.62
N ASP A 773 17.89 -3.16 8.13
CA ASP A 773 18.43 -1.81 8.21
C ASP A 773 19.56 -1.71 9.25
N VAL A 774 19.42 -2.44 10.36
CA VAL A 774 20.49 -2.61 11.36
C VAL A 774 21.66 -3.41 10.80
N ILE A 775 21.40 -4.51 10.08
CA ILE A 775 22.44 -5.35 9.47
C ILE A 775 23.18 -4.56 8.39
N THR A 776 22.48 -3.95 7.43
CA THR A 776 23.11 -3.14 6.36
C THR A 776 23.87 -1.95 6.93
N ALA A 777 23.38 -1.29 7.98
CA ALA A 777 24.13 -0.24 8.66
C ALA A 777 25.40 -0.77 9.34
N LEU A 778 25.32 -1.92 10.03
CA LEU A 778 26.48 -2.54 10.68
C LEU A 778 27.51 -3.06 9.65
N SER A 779 27.08 -3.69 8.56
CA SER A 779 27.98 -4.13 7.48
C SER A 779 28.69 -2.95 6.82
N ALA A 780 27.97 -1.84 6.54
CA ALA A 780 28.59 -0.63 6.01
C ALA A 780 29.56 0.02 7.00
N LEU A 781 29.29 -0.07 8.31
CA LEU A 781 30.20 0.36 9.38
C LEU A 781 31.39 -0.60 9.57
N GLU A 782 31.24 -1.88 9.24
CA GLU A 782 32.29 -2.91 9.30
C GLU A 782 33.27 -2.77 8.13
N GLU A 783 32.76 -2.57 6.91
CA GLU A 783 33.57 -2.26 5.71
C GLU A 783 34.40 -0.98 5.88
N SER A 784 33.86 0.03 6.58
CA SER A 784 34.49 1.35 6.72
C SER A 784 35.28 1.54 8.02
N THR A 785 34.80 0.96 9.14
CA THR A 785 35.29 1.22 10.50
C THR A 785 35.10 -0.01 11.43
N PRO A 786 35.75 -1.16 11.18
CA PRO A 786 35.43 -2.43 11.86
C PRO A 786 35.49 -2.34 13.39
N LYS A 787 36.51 -1.67 13.95
CA LYS A 787 36.67 -1.45 15.40
C LYS A 787 35.50 -0.70 16.05
N PHE A 788 34.78 0.13 15.29
CA PHE A 788 33.61 0.85 15.79
C PHE A 788 32.37 -0.04 15.77
N ALA A 789 32.18 -0.86 14.73
CA ALA A 789 31.15 -1.90 14.70
C ALA A 789 31.34 -2.93 15.83
N GLU A 790 32.57 -3.40 16.06
CA GLU A 790 32.93 -4.27 17.19
C GLU A 790 32.57 -3.63 18.55
N ASN A 791 32.84 -2.33 18.74
CA ASN A 791 32.50 -1.62 19.97
C ASN A 791 30.98 -1.51 20.20
N ILE A 792 30.19 -1.25 19.15
CA ILE A 792 28.72 -1.26 19.23
C ILE A 792 28.23 -2.64 19.67
N LEU A 793 28.76 -3.71 19.08
CA LEU A 793 28.36 -5.08 19.40
C LEU A 793 28.81 -5.48 20.81
N GLY A 794 30.03 -5.13 21.23
CA GLY A 794 30.52 -5.35 22.58
C GLY A 794 29.66 -4.66 23.64
N LYS A 795 29.24 -3.40 23.40
CA LYS A 795 28.28 -2.68 24.26
C LYS A 795 26.90 -3.35 24.29
N TRP A 796 26.38 -3.77 23.13
CA TRP A 796 25.10 -4.45 23.03
C TRP A 796 25.07 -5.81 23.76
N LEU A 797 26.14 -6.61 23.61
CA LEU A 797 26.36 -7.88 24.29
C LEU A 797 26.57 -7.69 25.80
N SER A 798 27.34 -6.68 26.23
CA SER A 798 27.47 -6.34 27.66
C SER A 798 26.12 -6.00 28.28
N SER A 799 25.30 -5.23 27.55
CA SER A 799 23.89 -4.94 27.89
C SER A 799 22.94 -6.16 27.75
N LEU A 800 23.38 -7.31 27.25
CA LEU A 800 22.62 -8.58 27.28
C LEU A 800 23.05 -9.50 28.42
N PHE A 801 24.32 -9.48 28.80
CA PHE A 801 24.93 -10.56 29.59
C PHE A 801 25.61 -10.14 30.90
N LEU A 802 25.94 -8.85 31.10
CA LEU A 802 26.85 -8.41 32.17
C LEU A 802 26.28 -7.35 33.12
N ASP A 803 25.02 -6.93 32.97
CA ASP A 803 24.30 -5.92 33.79
C ASP A 803 25.03 -4.57 33.99
N SER A 804 26.16 -4.35 33.31
CA SER A 804 27.08 -3.26 33.56
C SER A 804 27.79 -2.84 32.26
N ASN A 805 27.93 -1.53 32.06
CA ASN A 805 28.64 -0.94 30.91
C ASN A 805 30.15 -0.92 31.14
N SER A 806 30.73 -2.05 31.54
CA SER A 806 32.17 -2.24 31.70
C SER A 806 32.84 -2.47 30.35
N GLY A 807 33.90 -1.71 30.06
CA GLY A 807 34.68 -1.80 28.81
C GLY A 807 35.62 -3.00 28.75
N PHE A 808 35.08 -4.21 28.92
CA PHE A 808 35.81 -5.46 28.68
C PHE A 808 36.10 -5.65 27.18
N PRO A 809 37.19 -6.34 26.80
CA PRO A 809 37.41 -6.74 25.42
C PRO A 809 36.31 -7.70 24.95
N ILE A 810 36.00 -7.67 23.65
CA ILE A 810 34.89 -8.46 23.07
C ILE A 810 35.04 -9.96 23.33
N ASP A 811 36.28 -10.46 23.38
CA ASP A 811 36.60 -11.88 23.56
C ASP A 811 36.17 -12.42 24.93
N GLU A 812 36.39 -11.64 26.00
CA GLU A 812 35.92 -11.96 27.35
C GLU A 812 34.38 -11.93 27.42
N ILE A 813 33.76 -10.98 26.71
CA ILE A 813 32.30 -10.86 26.63
C ILE A 813 31.70 -12.08 25.88
N LEU A 814 32.31 -12.52 24.77
CA LEU A 814 31.88 -13.70 24.00
C LEU A 814 32.00 -15.00 24.82
N LEU A 815 33.10 -15.16 25.56
CA LEU A 815 33.30 -16.28 26.49
C LEU A 815 32.28 -16.28 27.64
N HIS A 816 31.94 -15.11 28.18
CA HIS A 816 30.90 -14.99 29.20
C HIS A 816 29.51 -15.28 28.61
N ALA A 817 29.18 -14.69 27.47
CA ALA A 817 27.90 -14.87 26.77
C ALA A 817 27.58 -16.35 26.55
N ARG A 818 28.57 -17.14 26.10
CA ARG A 818 28.45 -18.59 25.90
C ARG A 818 27.97 -19.34 27.14
N ASN A 819 28.46 -18.97 28.33
CA ASN A 819 28.07 -19.60 29.60
C ASN A 819 26.69 -19.13 30.11
N SER A 820 26.23 -17.95 29.67
CA SER A 820 24.97 -17.35 30.09
C SER A 820 23.78 -17.63 29.15
N LEU A 821 24.02 -18.24 27.97
CA LEU A 821 23.00 -18.65 26.99
C LEU A 821 21.75 -19.36 27.58
N PRO A 822 21.83 -20.25 28.58
CA PRO A 822 20.63 -20.93 29.09
C PRO A 822 19.62 -20.01 29.79
N LYS A 823 20.09 -18.86 30.30
CA LYS A 823 19.32 -17.91 31.13
C LYS A 823 18.56 -16.85 30.34
N ILE A 824 18.92 -16.64 29.07
CA ILE A 824 18.39 -15.55 28.24
C ILE A 824 17.18 -15.99 27.39
N HIS A 825 16.31 -15.03 27.05
CA HIS A 825 15.11 -15.29 26.25
C HIS A 825 15.45 -15.90 24.88
N SER A 826 14.60 -16.83 24.39
CA SER A 826 14.77 -17.41 23.05
C SER A 826 14.90 -16.35 21.96
N ARG A 827 14.10 -15.27 22.06
CA ARG A 827 14.15 -14.10 21.17
C ARG A 827 15.51 -13.39 21.14
N GLN A 828 16.19 -13.30 22.28
CA GLN A 828 17.54 -12.72 22.38
C GLN A 828 18.58 -13.65 21.72
N ILE A 829 18.41 -14.98 21.87
CA ILE A 829 19.24 -15.97 21.16
C ILE A 829 19.00 -15.92 19.64
N HIS A 830 17.75 -15.75 19.19
CA HIS A 830 17.42 -15.56 17.77
C HIS A 830 18.10 -14.32 17.19
N LEU A 831 18.04 -13.18 17.89
CA LEU A 831 18.72 -11.94 17.51
C LEU A 831 20.25 -12.13 17.40
N LEU A 832 20.86 -12.83 18.36
CA LEU A 832 22.29 -13.18 18.33
C LEU A 832 22.65 -14.04 17.11
N ASN A 833 21.81 -15.02 16.76
CA ASN A 833 22.04 -15.89 15.61
C ASN A 833 21.91 -15.17 14.26
N ILE A 834 21.00 -14.19 14.15
CA ILE A 834 20.90 -13.35 12.95
C ILE A 834 22.21 -12.56 12.76
N ILE A 835 22.66 -11.84 13.80
CA ILE A 835 23.88 -11.02 13.73
C ILE A 835 25.11 -11.88 13.47
N GLY A 836 25.26 -12.99 14.20
CA GLY A 836 26.38 -13.92 14.00
C GLY A 836 26.46 -14.50 12.59
N ARG A 837 25.33 -14.78 11.93
CA ARG A 837 25.29 -15.34 10.57
C ARG A 837 25.39 -14.30 9.45
N GLN A 838 24.86 -13.10 9.64
CA GLN A 838 24.75 -12.09 8.57
C GLN A 838 25.88 -11.05 8.57
N LEU A 839 26.54 -10.88 9.72
CA LEU A 839 27.63 -9.92 9.90
C LEU A 839 28.96 -10.64 10.09
N MET A 840 29.07 -11.47 11.14
CA MET A 840 30.35 -12.04 11.59
C MET A 840 30.79 -13.30 10.83
N LEU A 841 29.88 -14.04 10.21
CA LEU A 841 30.17 -15.32 9.52
C LEU A 841 29.44 -15.45 8.16
N PRO A 842 29.52 -14.46 7.24
CA PRO A 842 28.68 -14.37 6.05
C PRO A 842 28.98 -15.45 5.01
N GLU A 843 30.22 -15.98 4.95
CA GLU A 843 30.62 -17.02 3.99
C GLU A 843 30.19 -18.44 4.40
N LEU A 844 29.70 -18.61 5.63
CA LEU A 844 29.61 -19.91 6.30
C LEU A 844 28.31 -20.66 5.96
N LYS A 845 28.36 -21.45 4.88
CA LYS A 845 27.25 -22.26 4.38
C LYS A 845 26.87 -23.38 5.36
N VAL A 846 25.59 -23.77 5.37
CA VAL A 846 25.04 -24.80 6.28
C VAL A 846 25.84 -26.10 6.27
N ASP A 847 26.35 -26.50 5.11
CA ASP A 847 27.13 -27.73 4.93
C ASP A 847 28.46 -27.73 5.70
N THR A 848 29.13 -26.58 5.87
CA THR A 848 30.46 -26.51 6.50
C THR A 848 30.42 -26.52 8.03
N LEU A 849 29.25 -26.49 8.67
CA LEU A 849 29.10 -26.53 10.13
C LEU A 849 29.27 -27.93 10.74
N ASN A 850 29.11 -29.00 9.95
CA ASN A 850 29.14 -30.39 10.44
C ASN A 850 30.38 -31.17 9.98
N GLU A 851 31.07 -30.72 8.94
CA GLU A 851 32.30 -31.37 8.47
C GLU A 851 33.48 -30.88 9.31
N GLN A 852 33.96 -31.72 10.25
CA GLN A 852 35.15 -31.43 11.07
C GLN A 852 36.41 -31.18 10.21
N ASP A 853 36.44 -31.70 8.98
CA ASP A 853 37.52 -31.53 8.01
C ASP A 853 37.55 -30.14 7.34
N GLY A 854 36.45 -29.36 7.38
CA GLY A 854 36.39 -28.02 6.79
C GLY A 854 37.11 -26.93 7.61
N LEU A 855 37.53 -27.25 8.84
CA LEU A 855 38.15 -26.29 9.77
C LEU A 855 39.61 -25.94 9.44
N GLU A 856 40.27 -26.67 8.54
CA GLU A 856 41.68 -26.44 8.19
C GLU A 856 41.90 -25.37 7.09
N GLU A 857 40.87 -24.97 6.33
CA GLU A 857 41.01 -23.98 5.24
C GLU A 857 40.94 -22.50 5.71
N LEU A 858 40.47 -22.21 6.92
CA LEU A 858 40.47 -20.84 7.49
C LEU A 858 41.80 -20.50 8.18
N GLY A 859 42.77 -20.04 7.40
CA GLY A 859 44.15 -19.79 7.84
C GLY A 859 44.36 -18.70 8.90
N THR A 860 45.04 -19.09 10.00
CA THR A 860 45.94 -18.33 10.89
C THR A 860 45.71 -16.85 11.24
N ALA A 861 45.72 -16.58 12.56
CA ALA A 861 45.98 -15.31 13.26
C ALA A 861 44.90 -14.21 13.25
N GLU A 862 44.22 -13.92 12.14
CA GLU A 862 43.07 -12.98 12.14
C GLU A 862 41.74 -13.67 12.55
N ASN A 863 41.81 -14.94 12.94
CA ASN A 863 40.67 -15.85 13.14
C ASN A 863 40.24 -16.11 14.59
N GLU A 864 40.91 -15.58 15.62
CA GLU A 864 40.52 -15.89 17.02
C GLU A 864 39.09 -15.40 17.34
N ASN A 865 38.75 -14.17 16.95
CA ASN A 865 37.42 -13.58 17.17
C ASN A 865 36.34 -14.30 16.34
N HIS A 866 36.65 -14.62 15.07
CA HIS A 866 35.77 -15.40 14.19
C HIS A 866 35.48 -16.80 14.78
N MET A 867 36.50 -17.46 15.35
CA MET A 867 36.33 -18.75 16.04
C MET A 867 35.51 -18.64 17.32
N LEU A 868 35.66 -17.56 18.10
CA LEU A 868 34.81 -17.30 19.27
C LEU A 868 33.35 -17.07 18.87
N TRP A 869 33.09 -16.30 17.82
CA TRP A 869 31.75 -16.12 17.25
C TRP A 869 31.16 -17.43 16.70
N LEU A 870 31.94 -18.24 16.02
CA LEU A 870 31.53 -19.57 15.54
C LEU A 870 31.14 -20.48 16.71
N HIS A 871 31.99 -20.57 17.75
CA HIS A 871 31.68 -21.34 18.96
C HIS A 871 30.45 -20.82 19.71
N LEU A 872 30.22 -19.50 19.72
CA LEU A 872 29.02 -18.90 20.30
C LEU A 872 27.78 -19.29 19.49
N LEU A 873 27.83 -19.17 18.16
CA LEU A 873 26.74 -19.53 17.23
C LEU A 873 26.39 -21.03 17.31
N THR A 874 27.38 -21.93 17.35
CA THR A 874 27.12 -23.36 17.55
C THR A 874 26.47 -23.63 18.92
N SER A 875 26.90 -22.91 19.96
CA SER A 875 26.35 -23.06 21.32
C SER A 875 24.91 -22.53 21.42
N SER A 876 24.60 -21.40 20.78
CA SER A 876 23.26 -20.79 20.77
C SER A 876 22.25 -21.58 19.93
N GLU A 877 22.67 -22.12 18.78
CA GLU A 877 21.81 -23.00 17.99
C GLU A 877 21.55 -24.34 18.70
N ARG A 878 22.55 -24.90 19.38
CA ARG A 878 22.35 -26.05 20.28
C ARG A 878 21.33 -25.73 21.37
N GLN A 879 21.44 -24.57 22.04
CA GLN A 879 20.52 -24.16 23.09
C GLN A 879 19.05 -24.07 22.62
N LEU A 880 18.81 -23.52 21.42
CA LEU A 880 17.48 -23.45 20.82
C LEU A 880 16.94 -24.84 20.42
N ARG A 881 17.81 -25.71 19.90
CA ARG A 881 17.47 -27.11 19.59
C ARG A 881 17.09 -27.89 20.84
N GLU A 882 17.81 -27.72 21.94
CA GLU A 882 17.49 -28.33 23.23
C GLU A 882 16.16 -27.83 23.81
N ARG A 883 15.85 -26.52 23.67
CA ARG A 883 14.53 -25.96 24.05
C ARG A 883 13.38 -26.58 23.24
N LEU A 884 13.54 -26.71 21.92
CA LEU A 884 12.55 -27.32 21.02
C LEU A 884 12.31 -28.80 21.34
N VAL A 885 13.37 -29.58 21.53
CA VAL A 885 13.31 -31.01 21.88
C VAL A 885 12.64 -31.19 23.26
N THR A 886 13.05 -30.39 24.25
CA THR A 886 12.48 -30.40 25.60
C THR A 886 10.97 -30.09 25.59
N PHE A 887 10.56 -29.05 24.87
CA PHE A 887 9.14 -28.68 24.74
C PHE A 887 8.33 -29.79 24.04
N SER A 888 8.89 -30.38 22.99
CA SER A 888 8.26 -31.49 22.26
C SER A 888 8.01 -32.69 23.18
N PHE A 889 9.01 -33.13 23.95
CA PHE A 889 8.83 -34.22 24.92
C PHE A 889 7.84 -33.87 26.03
N THR A 890 7.86 -32.64 26.56
CA THR A 890 6.91 -32.19 27.59
C THR A 890 5.47 -32.21 27.07
N THR A 891 5.25 -31.79 25.83
CA THR A 891 3.94 -31.81 25.16
C THR A 891 3.44 -33.25 24.91
N VAL A 892 4.33 -34.17 24.52
CA VAL A 892 3.99 -35.59 24.40
C VAL A 892 3.64 -36.20 25.76
N LEU A 893 4.40 -35.86 26.82
CA LEU A 893 4.15 -36.32 28.19
C LEU A 893 2.78 -35.83 28.71
N SER A 894 2.42 -34.56 28.47
CA SER A 894 1.11 -34.03 28.85
C SER A 894 -0.02 -34.75 28.12
N PHE A 895 0.07 -34.93 26.80
CA PHE A 895 -0.92 -35.70 26.03
C PHE A 895 -1.04 -37.17 26.46
N ALA A 896 0.07 -37.81 26.86
CA ALA A 896 0.06 -39.18 27.36
C ALA A 896 -0.57 -39.31 28.77
N SER A 897 -0.64 -38.21 29.52
CA SER A 897 -1.26 -38.13 30.86
C SER A 897 -2.75 -37.78 30.82
N SER A 898 -3.20 -37.01 29.82
CA SER A 898 -4.61 -36.68 29.60
C SER A 898 -5.39 -37.89 29.04
N SER A 899 -6.46 -38.31 29.73
CA SER A 899 -7.22 -39.52 29.38
C SER A 899 -8.33 -39.32 28.33
N SER A 900 -8.42 -38.15 27.69
CA SER A 900 -9.50 -37.80 26.75
C SER A 900 -9.17 -38.21 25.31
N THR A 901 -9.90 -39.18 24.76
CA THR A 901 -9.68 -39.76 23.43
C THR A 901 -10.25 -38.95 22.26
N ASN A 902 -10.33 -37.62 22.36
CA ASN A 902 -10.95 -36.75 21.34
C ASN A 902 -9.92 -35.84 20.62
N ASN A 903 -8.85 -36.45 20.09
CA ASN A 903 -7.68 -35.74 19.54
C ASN A 903 -7.73 -35.51 18.01
N SER A 904 -8.82 -34.96 17.45
CA SER A 904 -8.88 -34.73 15.99
C SER A 904 -9.63 -33.51 15.46
N GLU A 905 -10.32 -32.69 16.27
CA GLU A 905 -11.20 -31.62 15.73
C GLU A 905 -10.89 -30.17 16.16
N PHE A 906 -9.86 -29.94 16.98
CA PHE A 906 -9.46 -28.58 17.39
C PHE A 906 -7.96 -28.34 17.16
N GLY A 907 -7.62 -27.16 16.63
CA GLY A 907 -6.36 -26.85 15.94
C GLY A 907 -5.14 -26.64 16.84
N TYR A 908 -4.77 -27.63 17.64
CA TYR A 908 -3.57 -27.61 18.49
C TYR A 908 -2.31 -28.03 17.71
N TRP A 909 -1.16 -27.44 18.05
CA TRP A 909 0.14 -27.91 17.57
C TRP A 909 0.48 -29.31 18.12
N VAL A 910 0.98 -30.18 17.23
CA VAL A 910 1.41 -31.55 17.57
C VAL A 910 2.90 -31.72 17.22
N PRO A 911 3.73 -32.25 18.12
CA PRO A 911 5.14 -32.52 17.83
C PRO A 911 5.31 -33.62 16.77
N HIS A 912 6.20 -33.37 15.81
CA HIS A 912 6.55 -34.29 14.72
C HIS A 912 8.03 -34.68 14.82
N GLY A 913 8.39 -35.90 14.40
CA GLY A 913 9.79 -36.37 14.40
C GLY A 913 10.36 -36.72 15.78
N VAL A 914 9.51 -37.08 16.73
CA VAL A 914 9.90 -37.45 18.11
C VAL A 914 10.97 -38.55 18.13
N ALA A 915 10.91 -39.53 17.22
CA ALA A 915 11.91 -40.58 17.10
C ALA A 915 13.30 -40.07 16.66
N GLN A 916 13.36 -39.09 15.75
CA GLN A 916 14.60 -38.43 15.33
C GLN A 916 15.18 -37.58 16.47
N MET A 917 14.31 -36.93 17.26
CA MET A 917 14.73 -36.21 18.46
C MET A 917 15.32 -37.16 19.53
N GLU A 918 14.74 -38.35 19.74
CA GLU A 918 15.33 -39.39 20.62
C GLU A 918 16.74 -39.82 20.15
N GLN A 919 16.92 -40.03 18.83
CA GLN A 919 18.22 -40.37 18.24
C GLN A 919 19.24 -39.24 18.42
N TRP A 920 18.84 -37.99 18.22
CA TRP A 920 19.68 -36.82 18.46
C TRP A 920 20.13 -36.71 19.93
N VAL A 921 19.24 -36.95 20.90
CA VAL A 921 19.61 -36.98 22.33
C VAL A 921 20.59 -38.11 22.64
N ALA A 922 20.41 -39.29 22.05
CA ALA A 922 21.30 -40.44 22.25
C ALA A 922 22.73 -40.21 21.74
N ILE A 923 22.90 -39.42 20.67
CA ILE A 923 24.20 -39.02 20.12
C ILE A 923 24.91 -37.99 21.03
N ASN A 924 24.16 -37.04 21.61
CA ASN A 924 24.75 -35.87 22.27
C ASN A 924 25.10 -36.04 23.77
N GLN A 925 24.69 -37.16 24.40
CA GLN A 925 25.08 -37.70 25.73
C GLN A 925 25.34 -36.73 26.92
N GLY A 926 24.81 -35.51 26.90
CA GLY A 926 25.06 -34.51 27.95
C GLY A 926 23.87 -33.60 28.24
N GLN A 927 23.62 -33.38 29.54
CA GLN A 927 22.76 -32.35 30.14
C GLN A 927 21.23 -32.44 29.99
N ILE A 928 20.64 -33.20 29.06
CA ILE A 928 19.17 -33.30 28.97
C ILE A 928 18.61 -34.24 30.05
N CYS A 929 18.15 -33.65 31.16
CA CYS A 929 17.58 -34.35 32.32
C CYS A 929 16.35 -35.24 31.97
N LEU A 930 15.61 -34.85 30.92
CA LEU A 930 14.43 -35.54 30.37
C LEU A 930 14.72 -36.81 29.57
N SER A 931 15.99 -37.11 29.26
CA SER A 931 16.36 -38.41 28.64
C SER A 931 15.91 -39.62 29.49
N SER A 932 15.85 -39.43 30.82
CA SER A 932 15.34 -40.39 31.80
C SER A 932 13.80 -40.47 31.87
N GLU A 933 13.08 -39.62 31.15
CA GLU A 933 11.61 -39.55 31.16
C GLU A 933 11.01 -39.89 29.79
N ALA A 934 11.64 -39.46 28.69
CA ALA A 934 11.29 -39.96 27.34
C ALA A 934 11.45 -41.49 27.25
N SER A 935 12.49 -42.06 27.89
CA SER A 935 12.71 -43.52 27.97
C SER A 935 11.68 -44.28 28.82
N LYS A 936 10.82 -43.59 29.58
CA LYS A 936 9.70 -44.19 30.34
C LYS A 936 8.40 -44.25 29.54
N LEU A 937 8.34 -43.66 28.34
CA LEU A 937 7.09 -43.59 27.59
C LEU A 937 6.72 -44.93 26.94
N ASP A 938 5.44 -45.31 27.04
CA ASP A 938 4.89 -46.46 26.33
C ASP A 938 4.79 -46.15 24.83
N LYS A 939 5.65 -46.81 24.04
CA LYS A 939 5.75 -46.62 22.60
C LYS A 939 4.46 -46.96 21.85
N SER A 940 3.56 -47.76 22.44
CA SER A 940 2.24 -48.03 21.86
C SER A 940 1.33 -46.79 21.86
N LYS A 941 1.41 -45.93 22.88
CA LYS A 941 0.63 -44.69 22.98
C LYS A 941 1.16 -43.57 22.08
N LEU A 942 2.46 -43.59 21.77
CA LEU A 942 3.07 -42.60 20.87
C LEU A 942 2.41 -42.58 19.49
N HIS A 943 2.11 -43.75 18.93
CA HIS A 943 1.44 -43.88 17.62
C HIS A 943 0.03 -43.28 17.56
N SER A 944 -0.65 -43.10 18.70
CA SER A 944 -1.95 -42.41 18.76
C SER A 944 -1.87 -40.90 18.97
N ILE A 945 -0.67 -40.36 19.27
CA ILE A 945 -0.46 -38.94 19.60
C ILE A 945 0.39 -38.24 18.52
N SER A 946 1.34 -38.94 17.91
CA SER A 946 2.30 -38.38 16.95
C SER A 946 2.76 -39.43 15.93
N GLU A 947 3.22 -38.97 14.77
CA GLU A 947 3.76 -39.85 13.72
C GLU A 947 5.16 -40.38 14.11
N TYR A 948 5.20 -41.49 14.86
CA TYR A 948 6.44 -42.10 15.35
C TYR A 948 7.07 -43.05 14.31
N VAL A 949 8.03 -42.53 13.53
CA VAL A 949 8.74 -43.26 12.46
C VAL A 949 10.21 -43.41 12.83
N THR A 950 10.66 -44.65 13.10
CA THR A 950 12.03 -44.94 13.55
C THR A 950 13.05 -45.15 12.43
N THR A 951 12.59 -45.47 11.21
CA THR A 951 13.46 -45.71 10.04
C THR A 951 12.95 -44.94 8.84
N GLU A 952 13.72 -43.96 8.39
CA GLU A 952 13.39 -43.12 7.25
C GLU A 952 13.89 -43.73 5.94
N ARG A 953 13.26 -43.36 4.83
CA ARG A 953 13.58 -43.84 3.48
C ARG A 953 13.94 -42.66 2.58
N CYS A 954 14.82 -42.91 1.62
CA CYS A 954 15.16 -41.90 0.63
C CYS A 954 14.00 -41.66 -0.34
N ASN A 955 13.75 -40.39 -0.68
CA ASN A 955 12.72 -40.01 -1.65
C ASN A 955 13.02 -40.50 -3.08
N PHE A 956 14.28 -40.77 -3.40
CA PHE A 956 14.76 -41.10 -4.75
C PHE A 956 15.13 -42.58 -4.93
N CYS A 957 15.30 -43.36 -3.85
CA CYS A 957 15.72 -44.76 -3.94
C CYS A 957 15.21 -45.57 -2.73
N PRO A 958 15.09 -46.91 -2.81
CA PRO A 958 14.53 -47.74 -1.73
C PRO A 958 15.46 -47.89 -0.51
N ALA A 959 16.63 -47.25 -0.49
CA ALA A 959 17.58 -47.35 0.62
C ALA A 959 17.09 -46.58 1.87
N PRO A 960 17.36 -47.10 3.08
CA PRO A 960 17.14 -46.34 4.31
C PRO A 960 18.09 -45.15 4.40
N VAL A 961 17.68 -44.17 5.20
CA VAL A 961 18.50 -43.02 5.60
C VAL A 961 18.85 -43.21 7.08
N PRO A 962 20.11 -43.42 7.46
CA PRO A 962 20.52 -43.41 8.86
C PRO A 962 20.37 -41.98 9.42
N PHE A 963 20.27 -41.86 10.74
CA PHE A 963 20.32 -40.56 11.42
C PHE A 963 21.75 -40.33 11.92
N GLU A 964 22.52 -39.50 11.22
CA GLU A 964 23.90 -39.14 11.59
C GLU A 964 23.97 -37.65 11.99
N SER A 965 23.30 -36.77 11.25
CA SER A 965 23.16 -35.33 11.52
C SER A 965 21.70 -34.89 11.59
N PRO A 966 21.33 -33.91 12.45
CA PRO A 966 19.99 -33.33 12.48
C PRO A 966 19.66 -32.42 11.28
N GLU A 967 20.61 -32.16 10.37
CA GLU A 967 20.46 -31.16 9.31
C GLU A 967 20.52 -31.74 7.89
N VAL A 968 21.47 -32.64 7.61
CA VAL A 968 21.59 -33.29 6.29
C VAL A 968 22.21 -34.68 6.47
N ASP A 969 21.58 -35.71 5.89
CA ASP A 969 22.12 -37.08 5.87
C ASP A 969 22.19 -37.63 4.44
N SER A 970 23.04 -38.64 4.24
CA SER A 970 23.13 -39.38 2.96
C SER A 970 22.44 -40.74 3.05
N CYS A 971 21.65 -41.10 2.03
CA CYS A 971 21.05 -42.44 2.00
C CYS A 971 22.10 -43.54 1.77
N GLY A 972 21.78 -44.79 2.18
CA GLY A 972 22.67 -45.94 1.98
C GLY A 972 22.98 -46.29 0.50
N GLY A 973 22.24 -45.70 -0.45
CA GLY A 973 22.40 -45.85 -1.89
C GLY A 973 21.91 -47.19 -2.46
N SER A 974 21.25 -47.15 -3.62
CA SER A 974 20.90 -48.36 -4.38
C SER A 974 22.05 -48.78 -5.29
N LYS A 975 22.24 -50.10 -5.47
CA LYS A 975 23.20 -50.64 -6.44
C LYS A 975 22.66 -50.45 -7.86
N ASN A 976 23.32 -49.61 -8.64
CA ASN A 976 23.08 -49.54 -10.08
C ASN A 976 23.71 -50.73 -10.81
N SER A 977 23.35 -50.94 -12.07
CA SER A 977 23.87 -52.02 -12.93
C SER A 977 25.40 -52.04 -13.07
N ASN A 978 26.05 -50.91 -12.80
CA ASN A 978 27.50 -50.73 -12.89
C ASN A 978 28.23 -50.93 -11.54
N GLY A 979 27.52 -51.33 -10.48
CA GLY A 979 28.11 -51.58 -9.14
C GLY A 979 28.38 -50.34 -8.29
N VAL A 980 28.19 -49.13 -8.83
CA VAL A 980 28.24 -47.86 -8.09
C VAL A 980 26.98 -47.71 -7.23
N HIS A 981 27.16 -47.24 -6.00
CA HIS A 981 26.08 -46.85 -5.09
C HIS A 981 25.80 -45.35 -5.24
N ASP A 982 24.70 -44.99 -5.89
CA ASP A 982 24.27 -43.60 -5.96
C ASP A 982 23.65 -43.20 -4.61
N ARG A 983 24.45 -42.50 -3.78
CA ARG A 983 23.99 -41.91 -2.52
C ARG A 983 23.36 -40.55 -2.80
N HIS A 984 22.21 -40.31 -2.18
CA HIS A 984 21.48 -39.05 -2.28
C HIS A 984 21.67 -38.29 -0.96
N LYS A 985 22.17 -37.04 -1.04
CA LYS A 985 22.24 -36.10 0.08
C LYS A 985 20.85 -35.50 0.30
N LEU A 986 20.31 -35.61 1.50
CA LEU A 986 18.90 -35.30 1.83
C LEU A 986 18.84 -34.30 2.98
N PRO A 987 18.27 -33.10 2.79
CA PRO A 987 18.08 -32.14 3.87
C PRO A 987 17.01 -32.63 4.85
N ARG A 988 17.18 -32.27 6.13
CA ARG A 988 16.22 -32.52 7.20
C ARG A 988 15.49 -31.23 7.59
N CYS A 989 14.26 -31.41 8.08
CA CYS A 989 13.41 -30.36 8.60
C CYS A 989 14.02 -29.80 9.90
N ALA A 990 14.35 -28.52 9.92
CA ALA A 990 14.94 -27.85 11.09
C ALA A 990 14.08 -27.87 12.37
N ALA A 991 12.78 -28.17 12.25
CA ALA A 991 11.85 -28.27 13.37
C ALA A 991 11.55 -29.71 13.82
N SER A 992 11.41 -30.67 12.89
CA SER A 992 11.10 -32.08 13.22
C SER A 992 12.29 -33.03 13.12
N MET A 993 13.45 -32.58 12.60
CA MET A 993 14.63 -33.38 12.29
C MET A 993 14.39 -34.54 11.29
N GLN A 994 13.18 -34.66 10.72
CA GLN A 994 12.86 -35.67 9.71
C GLN A 994 13.38 -35.27 8.33
N VAL A 995 13.68 -36.27 7.49
CA VAL A 995 14.02 -36.08 6.07
C VAL A 995 12.90 -35.28 5.39
N CYS A 996 13.27 -34.21 4.69
CA CYS A 996 12.31 -33.37 3.99
C CYS A 996 11.65 -34.13 2.82
N PRO A 997 10.31 -34.00 2.62
CA PRO A 997 9.64 -34.53 1.43
C PRO A 997 10.00 -33.74 0.17
N THR A 998 9.56 -34.24 -1.00
CA THR A 998 9.73 -33.57 -2.31
C THR A 998 8.67 -32.49 -2.62
N THR A 999 7.71 -32.28 -1.73
CA THR A 999 6.74 -31.17 -1.79
C THR A 999 7.43 -29.83 -1.51
N PRO A 1000 6.91 -28.68 -1.97
CA PRO A 1000 7.45 -27.37 -1.60
C PRO A 1000 7.52 -27.18 -0.08
N LEU A 1001 8.60 -26.54 0.36
CA LEU A 1001 8.97 -26.40 1.76
C LEU A 1001 9.11 -24.93 2.14
N TRP A 1002 8.99 -24.66 3.44
CA TRP A 1002 9.39 -23.39 4.02
C TRP A 1002 10.92 -23.31 4.08
N LEU A 1003 11.49 -22.15 3.72
CA LEU A 1003 12.92 -21.87 3.78
C LEU A 1003 13.17 -20.64 4.68
N CYS A 1004 14.19 -20.71 5.54
CA CYS A 1004 14.71 -19.51 6.18
C CYS A 1004 15.75 -18.83 5.30
N VAL A 1005 15.54 -17.57 4.93
CA VAL A 1005 16.47 -16.80 4.08
C VAL A 1005 17.80 -16.48 4.80
N CYS A 1006 17.82 -16.49 6.14
CA CYS A 1006 19.00 -16.14 6.95
C CYS A 1006 19.92 -17.33 7.28
N CYS A 1007 19.38 -18.53 7.46
CA CYS A 1007 20.18 -19.73 7.75
C CYS A 1007 20.07 -20.83 6.71
N HIS A 1008 19.35 -20.61 5.60
CA HIS A 1008 19.13 -21.55 4.50
C HIS A 1008 18.62 -22.95 4.92
N ARG A 1009 18.04 -23.07 6.12
CA ARG A 1009 17.44 -24.32 6.61
C ARG A 1009 15.98 -24.46 6.19
N TRP A 1010 15.62 -25.69 5.83
CA TRP A 1010 14.27 -26.08 5.42
C TRP A 1010 13.39 -26.43 6.61
N VAL A 1011 12.11 -26.10 6.53
CA VAL A 1011 11.07 -26.48 7.51
C VAL A 1011 9.88 -27.05 6.75
N TRP A 1012 9.42 -28.23 7.17
CA TRP A 1012 8.20 -28.84 6.64
C TRP A 1012 7.02 -28.69 7.61
N LYS A 1013 7.25 -28.99 8.89
CA LYS A 1013 6.27 -28.83 9.97
C LYS A 1013 6.64 -27.63 10.83
N LEU A 1014 5.70 -26.71 11.01
CA LEU A 1014 5.95 -25.44 11.68
C LEU A 1014 6.18 -25.61 13.20
N PRO A 1015 7.13 -24.85 13.80
CA PRO A 1015 7.35 -24.86 15.25
C PRO A 1015 6.21 -24.16 16.02
N PRO A 1016 6.08 -24.43 17.33
CA PRO A 1016 5.07 -23.81 18.19
C PRO A 1016 5.44 -22.36 18.54
N HIS A 1017 4.47 -21.45 18.62
CA HIS A 1017 4.72 -20.04 19.01
C HIS A 1017 5.54 -19.92 20.31
N THR A 1018 5.26 -20.79 21.28
CA THR A 1018 5.91 -20.79 22.60
C THR A 1018 7.43 -20.87 22.53
N LEU A 1019 8.01 -21.48 21.48
CA LEU A 1019 9.47 -21.56 21.30
C LEU A 1019 10.14 -20.18 21.26
N PHE A 1020 9.46 -19.19 20.68
CA PHE A 1020 9.97 -17.83 20.46
C PHE A 1020 9.88 -16.95 21.71
N THR A 1021 8.98 -17.28 22.65
CA THR A 1021 8.71 -16.49 23.86
C THR A 1021 9.33 -17.05 25.15
N MET A 1022 9.98 -18.22 25.12
CA MET A 1022 10.59 -18.82 26.32
C MET A 1022 11.64 -17.88 26.96
N HIS A 1023 11.57 -17.74 28.29
CA HIS A 1023 12.51 -16.96 29.08
C HIS A 1023 13.77 -17.77 29.44
N GLU A 1024 13.59 -18.93 30.08
CA GLU A 1024 14.68 -19.78 30.57
C GLU A 1024 14.64 -21.20 29.96
N PHE A 1025 15.71 -21.96 30.19
CA PHE A 1025 15.74 -23.38 29.88
C PHE A 1025 14.70 -24.15 30.73
N PRO A 1026 13.90 -25.10 30.17
CA PRO A 1026 12.76 -25.65 30.89
C PRO A 1026 13.18 -26.66 31.96
N LEU A 1027 13.32 -26.19 33.21
CA LEU A 1027 13.50 -27.03 34.39
C LEU A 1027 12.21 -27.02 35.22
N GLY A 1028 11.46 -28.12 35.19
CA GLY A 1028 10.30 -28.34 36.09
C GLY A 1028 9.00 -27.66 35.68
N MET A 1029 8.60 -27.72 34.40
CA MET A 1029 7.33 -27.20 33.90
C MET A 1029 6.11 -28.00 34.38
N ASN A 1030 5.75 -27.86 35.67
CA ASN A 1030 4.54 -28.45 36.26
C ASN A 1030 3.23 -27.71 35.90
N SER A 1031 3.31 -26.62 35.13
CA SER A 1031 2.18 -25.75 34.80
C SER A 1031 2.22 -25.31 33.33
N LEU A 1032 2.16 -26.28 32.41
CA LEU A 1032 1.47 -26.06 31.14
C LEU A 1032 -0.03 -26.05 31.42
N GLU A 1033 -0.51 -24.96 32.03
CA GLU A 1033 -1.92 -24.57 31.84
C GLU A 1033 -2.18 -24.43 30.34
N GLU A 1034 -3.40 -24.78 29.91
CA GLU A 1034 -3.77 -25.10 28.53
C GLU A 1034 -3.72 -23.90 27.56
N ALA A 1035 -2.55 -23.31 27.38
CA ALA A 1035 -2.29 -22.30 26.36
C ALA A 1035 -2.39 -22.98 24.99
N GLN A 1036 -3.45 -22.64 24.24
CA GLN A 1036 -3.67 -23.10 22.87
C GLN A 1036 -2.44 -22.77 22.00
N VAL A 1037 -1.62 -23.77 21.72
CA VAL A 1037 -0.36 -23.57 20.99
C VAL A 1037 -0.64 -23.56 19.49
N SER A 1038 -0.58 -22.38 18.86
CA SER A 1038 -0.65 -22.25 17.42
C SER A 1038 0.71 -22.58 16.74
N PRO A 1039 0.69 -23.23 15.57
CA PRO A 1039 1.88 -23.36 14.73
C PRO A 1039 2.29 -21.99 14.17
N THR A 1040 3.58 -21.69 14.14
CA THR A 1040 4.09 -20.40 13.67
C THR A 1040 5.09 -20.52 12.52
N PRO A 1041 5.03 -19.62 11.53
CA PRO A 1041 5.86 -19.65 10.33
C PRO A 1041 7.24 -19.02 10.55
N PHE A 1042 7.84 -19.18 11.73
CA PHE A 1042 9.15 -18.61 12.06
C PHE A 1042 10.25 -19.68 12.10
N CYS A 1043 11.46 -19.31 11.71
CA CYS A 1043 12.61 -20.20 11.77
C CYS A 1043 13.00 -20.49 13.24
N PRO A 1044 13.09 -21.77 13.69
CA PRO A 1044 13.41 -22.07 15.09
C PRO A 1044 14.79 -21.60 15.55
N PHE A 1045 15.71 -21.30 14.60
CA PHE A 1045 17.09 -20.87 14.87
C PHE A 1045 17.32 -19.36 14.75
N CYS A 1046 16.58 -18.66 13.87
CA CYS A 1046 16.78 -17.23 13.62
C CYS A 1046 15.56 -16.37 13.97
N GLY A 1047 14.39 -16.93 14.26
CA GLY A 1047 13.15 -16.17 14.50
C GLY A 1047 12.59 -15.38 13.32
N ILE A 1048 13.33 -15.29 12.19
CA ILE A 1048 12.88 -14.68 10.94
C ILE A 1048 11.75 -15.50 10.31
N LEU A 1049 10.81 -14.80 9.68
CA LEU A 1049 9.72 -15.37 8.90
C LEU A 1049 10.25 -16.33 7.82
N LEU A 1050 9.71 -17.54 7.82
CA LEU A 1050 9.98 -18.51 6.77
C LEU A 1050 9.24 -18.13 5.50
N GLN A 1051 9.89 -18.29 4.35
CA GLN A 1051 9.36 -17.93 3.05
C GLN A 1051 9.45 -19.13 2.10
N ARG A 1052 8.68 -19.15 1.02
CA ARG A 1052 8.93 -20.08 -0.08
C ARG A 1052 10.24 -19.66 -0.77
N LEU A 1053 11.09 -20.62 -1.14
CA LEU A 1053 12.21 -20.33 -2.03
C LEU A 1053 11.65 -19.78 -3.37
N GLN A 1054 12.10 -18.60 -3.77
CA GLN A 1054 11.90 -18.08 -5.12
C GLN A 1054 13.23 -18.22 -5.89
N PRO A 1055 13.23 -18.63 -7.17
CA PRO A 1055 14.46 -18.75 -7.95
C PRO A 1055 15.08 -17.38 -8.22
N GLU A 1056 16.40 -17.27 -8.08
CA GLU A 1056 17.14 -16.01 -8.20
C GLU A 1056 17.03 -15.35 -9.58
N PHE A 1057 16.79 -16.12 -10.66
CA PHE A 1057 16.69 -15.55 -12.02
C PHE A 1057 15.49 -14.61 -12.21
N LEU A 1058 14.45 -14.69 -11.36
CA LEU A 1058 13.31 -13.75 -11.36
C LEU A 1058 13.57 -12.48 -10.55
N LEU A 1059 14.65 -12.46 -9.78
CA LEU A 1059 15.14 -11.28 -9.05
C LEU A 1059 16.19 -10.50 -9.87
N SER A 1060 16.55 -10.98 -11.07
CA SER A 1060 17.44 -10.29 -11.99
C SER A 1060 16.64 -9.36 -12.92
N PRO A 1061 17.11 -8.12 -13.17
CA PRO A 1061 16.48 -7.18 -14.10
C PRO A 1061 16.97 -7.40 -15.54
N SER A 1062 17.98 -8.26 -15.71
CA SER A 1062 18.54 -8.67 -17.00
C SER A 1062 17.60 -9.67 -17.67
N PRO A 1063 17.13 -9.42 -18.91
CA PRO A 1063 16.50 -10.48 -19.70
C PRO A 1063 17.52 -11.58 -19.97
N VAL A 1064 17.07 -12.83 -19.81
CA VAL A 1064 17.78 -14.06 -20.22
C VAL A 1064 17.64 -14.25 -21.73
#